data_AF-A0A3P1UW49-F1
#
_entry.id   AF-A0A3P1UW49-F1
#
_cell.length_a   1.000
_cell.length_b   1.000
_cell.length_c   1.000
_cell.angle_alpha   90.00
_cell.angle_beta   90.00
_cell.angle_gamma   90.00
#
_symmetry.space_group_name_H-M   'P 1'
#
loop_
_entity.id
_entity.type
_entity.pdbx_description
1 polymer ?
#
loop_
_entity_poly.entity_id
_entity_poly.type
_entity_poly.pdbx_seq_one_letter_code
_entity_poly.pdbx_strand_id
1 'polypeptide(L)'
;MALLIHTVGDADLGLNILNINEGQRDQLREQRTEALKKMLDQIDGDETKIDLLVQALFRLDYGDGHSNDRFTTTPLAQICEALKEESETGATCPKAERPVHILLLASMEGKMQTAPLARVLHEILSRPSVRSSIRHRYKIVVNTDMMNGGLNERDMLDKFSGILAKEKEKGLTDGVIVNAMSGSTTMMVAALGAADQSGLPWRLMLTPERGKSTATQVKQHQLSDNAEFKWLCSLGLLHDATVWAEGKGKDELVTEEIRDYAGIAERLSDAIDEGSLRKLACLWLMRADNSAGLAVRAWVQAHYEMLLEQENRSRAEPWSSVFMPSSNGRTPTLGEAIGKIEQQIKDGSPTSSAGSWLLTRAALNTIGNSAVHDAAVPTLAALEEARSIPELAAGAPPWMSWPAERPILYLYACGLGGHSKKKPIAERVLLQPPQQELLQAVPAGMLTDEPPLPIVLRLLHSSHPDSRNGARRERDIAINAVRDKRWRLFENDRPAIQAVEYRPAGGEDAGQAAILQAARTETALVLAQLQPSAVVIVGTGSKGVVLGALQEAQQWCAIHAAPLFLQTFIDSDNDMDDSTSQFHRIAMHTGIEKALRNAAAASLRSLNLLSAVRVLSAGDYKMTILAQGCDTLRQEYANAVTADNLDEHAGVVLGVLETIVDLWTEAQDDWETRIRLMVAAAEITRCKKKSDKKTISLLAKSATILEDKEIRKRREADSRCAVDNLTLSDLQRLLYMIRNNLVILHGSGTIDKSMDRGFDDAQVEREDMSYPDLLRKVIDRIKMDAQDLQTQDCSSDTPVLIDSDWMSRFKSLQDGVDAWVSSGEVEGDENFFQKD
;
A
#
# COMPACT_ATOMS: atom_id res chain seq x y z
N MET A 1 -27.78 12.45 -19.13
CA MET A 1 -27.74 13.35 -17.95
C MET A 1 -26.31 13.42 -17.45
N ALA A 2 -25.84 14.59 -17.01
CA ALA A 2 -24.53 14.77 -16.38
C ALA A 2 -24.70 15.25 -14.92
N LEU A 3 -23.77 14.89 -14.05
CA LEU A 3 -23.66 15.44 -12.69
C LEU A 3 -22.47 16.40 -12.65
N LEU A 4 -22.71 17.67 -12.38
CA LEU A 4 -21.69 18.69 -12.16
C LEU A 4 -21.47 18.90 -10.66
N ILE A 5 -20.32 18.48 -10.15
CA ILE A 5 -19.87 18.82 -8.80
C ILE A 5 -19.12 20.16 -8.89
N HIS A 6 -19.79 21.22 -8.43
CA HIS A 6 -19.28 22.58 -8.48
C HIS A 6 -18.72 23.00 -7.12
N THR A 7 -17.39 23.02 -7.00
CA THR A 7 -16.70 23.50 -5.81
C THR A 7 -16.81 25.03 -5.71
N VAL A 8 -17.60 25.53 -4.77
CA VAL A 8 -17.90 26.96 -4.63
C VAL A 8 -16.69 27.69 -4.05
N GLY A 9 -16.37 28.88 -4.57
CA GLY A 9 -15.31 29.73 -4.06
C GLY A 9 -15.23 31.11 -4.70
N ASP A 10 -14.16 31.83 -4.39
CA ASP A 10 -14.00 33.26 -4.71
C ASP A 10 -14.00 33.58 -6.22
N ALA A 11 -13.67 32.60 -7.07
CA ALA A 11 -13.73 32.77 -8.52
C ALA A 11 -15.17 32.91 -9.03
N ASP A 12 -16.16 32.36 -8.32
CA ASP A 12 -17.59 32.53 -8.64
C ASP A 12 -18.05 33.98 -8.43
N LEU A 13 -17.32 34.74 -7.59
CA LEU A 13 -17.52 36.16 -7.40
C LEU A 13 -16.56 37.01 -8.27
N GLY A 14 -15.71 36.41 -9.09
CA GLY A 14 -14.76 37.13 -9.95
C GLY A 14 -13.58 37.76 -9.21
N LEU A 15 -13.24 37.26 -8.03
CA LEU A 15 -12.15 37.79 -7.20
C LEU A 15 -10.79 37.18 -7.63
N ASN A 16 -9.83 38.05 -7.98
CA ASN A 16 -8.46 37.62 -8.27
C ASN A 16 -7.63 37.55 -6.98
N ILE A 17 -7.67 36.37 -6.34
CA ILE A 17 -6.98 36.12 -5.06
C ILE A 17 -5.46 36.34 -5.13
N LEU A 18 -4.84 36.36 -6.31
CA LEU A 18 -3.40 36.59 -6.46
C LEU A 18 -3.01 38.07 -6.36
N ASN A 19 -3.94 39.00 -6.60
CA ASN A 19 -3.66 40.43 -6.64
C ASN A 19 -4.34 41.22 -5.48
N ILE A 20 -4.99 40.51 -4.55
CA ILE A 20 -5.77 41.11 -3.46
C ILE A 20 -5.25 40.55 -2.13
N ASN A 21 -4.98 41.44 -1.18
CA ASN A 21 -4.56 41.04 0.17
C ASN A 21 -5.71 40.37 0.95
N GLU A 22 -5.39 39.65 2.02
CA GLU A 22 -6.34 38.80 2.75
C GLU A 22 -7.55 39.60 3.31
N GLY A 23 -7.31 40.74 3.97
CA GLY A 23 -8.39 41.55 4.56
C GLY A 23 -9.32 42.19 3.52
N GLN A 24 -8.80 42.62 2.37
CA GLN A 24 -9.62 43.12 1.27
C GLN A 24 -10.44 42.01 0.60
N ARG A 25 -9.90 40.79 0.56
CA ARG A 25 -10.58 39.64 -0.03
C ARG A 25 -11.86 39.28 0.71
N ASP A 26 -11.82 39.23 2.04
CA ASP A 26 -12.99 38.88 2.85
C ASP A 26 -14.10 39.92 2.73
N GLN A 27 -13.74 41.21 2.75
CA GLN A 27 -14.70 42.31 2.55
C GLN A 27 -15.36 42.24 1.17
N LEU A 28 -14.56 42.04 0.10
CA LEU A 28 -15.11 41.94 -1.26
C LEU A 28 -15.98 40.70 -1.45
N ARG A 29 -15.63 39.58 -0.81
CA ARG A 29 -16.45 38.35 -0.81
C ARG A 29 -17.81 38.62 -0.18
N GLU A 30 -17.82 39.23 1.00
CA GLU A 30 -19.06 39.58 1.70
C GLU A 30 -19.91 40.56 0.89
N GLN A 31 -19.29 41.63 0.37
CA GLN A 31 -19.97 42.63 -0.46
C GLN A 31 -20.62 42.03 -1.71
N ARG A 32 -19.89 41.21 -2.47
CA ARG A 32 -20.42 40.59 -3.70
C ARG A 32 -21.46 39.51 -3.41
N THR A 33 -21.29 38.75 -2.33
CA THR A 33 -22.30 37.77 -1.89
C THR A 33 -23.61 38.47 -1.50
N GLU A 34 -23.52 39.57 -0.74
CA GLU A 34 -24.67 40.38 -0.34
C GLU A 34 -25.30 41.11 -1.54
N ALA A 35 -24.52 41.54 -2.52
CA ALA A 35 -25.03 42.10 -3.77
C ALA A 35 -25.90 41.09 -4.54
N LEU A 36 -25.42 39.85 -4.71
CA LEU A 36 -26.21 38.77 -5.34
C LEU A 36 -27.50 38.50 -4.56
N LYS A 37 -27.43 38.48 -3.23
CA LYS A 37 -28.60 38.27 -2.37
C LYS A 37 -29.63 39.39 -2.52
N LYS A 38 -29.19 40.65 -2.50
CA LYS A 38 -30.08 41.82 -2.72
C LYS A 38 -30.73 41.79 -4.10
N MET A 39 -30.00 41.43 -5.15
CA MET A 39 -30.56 41.28 -6.48
C MET A 39 -31.61 40.17 -6.51
N LEU A 40 -31.34 39.03 -5.85
CA LEU A 40 -32.28 37.91 -5.74
C LEU A 40 -33.58 38.32 -5.02
N ASP A 41 -33.47 39.06 -3.90
CA ASP A 41 -34.61 39.51 -3.11
C ASP A 41 -35.51 40.52 -3.85
N GLN A 42 -35.00 41.18 -4.89
CA GLN A 42 -35.71 42.22 -5.64
C GLN A 42 -36.44 41.73 -6.90
N ILE A 43 -36.37 40.42 -7.21
CA ILE A 43 -36.73 39.89 -8.53
C ILE A 43 -38.22 39.98 -8.86
N ASP A 44 -39.16 39.80 -7.93
CA ASP A 44 -40.63 39.96 -8.05
C ASP A 44 -41.30 39.70 -9.43
N GLY A 45 -40.73 38.84 -10.30
CA GLY A 45 -41.20 38.60 -11.67
C GLY A 45 -40.81 39.64 -12.72
N ASP A 46 -39.96 40.62 -12.41
CA ASP A 46 -39.45 41.63 -13.33
C ASP A 46 -38.32 41.06 -14.21
N GLU A 47 -38.58 40.90 -15.51
CA GLU A 47 -37.62 40.37 -16.49
C GLU A 47 -36.31 41.17 -16.52
N THR A 48 -36.36 42.49 -16.33
CA THR A 48 -35.16 43.35 -16.35
C THR A 48 -34.25 43.03 -15.17
N LYS A 49 -34.83 42.80 -13.99
CA LYS A 49 -34.06 42.44 -12.78
C LYS A 49 -33.53 41.01 -12.84
N ILE A 50 -34.29 40.11 -13.47
CA ILE A 50 -33.82 38.74 -13.76
C ILE A 50 -32.60 38.81 -14.68
N ASP A 51 -32.64 39.62 -15.73
CA ASP A 51 -31.51 39.80 -16.64
C ASP A 51 -30.27 40.38 -15.94
N LEU A 52 -30.46 41.36 -15.06
CA LEU A 52 -29.36 41.90 -14.22
C LEU A 52 -28.76 40.83 -13.31
N LEU A 53 -29.59 40.02 -12.64
CA LEU A 53 -29.08 38.91 -11.82
C LEU A 53 -28.31 37.87 -12.65
N VAL A 54 -28.82 37.52 -13.84
CA VAL A 54 -28.16 36.58 -14.76
C VAL A 54 -26.84 37.15 -15.26
N GLN A 55 -26.76 38.46 -15.52
CA GLN A 55 -25.51 39.15 -15.86
C GLN A 55 -24.50 39.12 -14.71
N ALA A 56 -24.92 39.38 -13.47
CA ALA A 56 -24.06 39.26 -12.31
C ALA A 56 -23.56 37.81 -12.12
N LEU A 57 -24.45 36.83 -12.22
CA LEU A 57 -24.16 35.40 -12.01
C LEU A 57 -23.20 34.81 -13.05
N PHE A 58 -23.29 35.21 -14.32
CA PHE A 58 -22.50 34.59 -15.40
C PHE A 58 -21.40 35.49 -15.97
N ARG A 59 -21.58 36.81 -15.94
CA ARG A 59 -20.66 37.81 -16.54
C ARG A 59 -19.96 38.68 -15.51
N LEU A 60 -20.19 38.45 -14.21
CA LEU A 60 -19.58 39.22 -13.13
C LEU A 60 -19.91 40.72 -13.20
N ASP A 61 -21.02 41.08 -13.83
CA ASP A 61 -21.47 42.47 -13.93
C ASP A 61 -22.41 42.81 -12.77
N TYR A 62 -21.87 43.47 -11.75
CA TYR A 62 -22.60 43.90 -10.57
C TYR A 62 -23.16 45.33 -10.69
N GLY A 63 -22.97 46.01 -11.83
CA GLY A 63 -23.33 47.41 -12.02
C GLY A 63 -22.48 48.41 -11.22
N ASP A 64 -21.38 47.95 -10.63
CA ASP A 64 -20.45 48.73 -9.80
C ASP A 64 -19.27 49.34 -10.58
N GLY A 65 -19.19 49.07 -11.89
CA GLY A 65 -18.11 49.54 -12.77
C GLY A 65 -16.77 48.82 -12.56
N HIS A 66 -16.72 47.78 -11.71
CA HIS A 66 -15.51 47.00 -11.44
C HIS A 66 -15.39 45.82 -12.40
N SER A 67 -14.83 46.05 -13.59
CA SER A 67 -14.43 44.96 -14.49
C SER A 67 -13.09 44.36 -14.08
N ASN A 68 -12.99 43.03 -14.02
CA ASN A 68 -11.74 42.32 -13.78
C ASN A 68 -11.17 41.80 -15.12
N ASP A 69 -10.04 42.35 -15.56
CA ASP A 69 -9.40 41.97 -16.84
C ASP A 69 -9.02 40.48 -16.93
N ARG A 70 -8.94 39.78 -15.78
CA ARG A 70 -8.59 38.35 -15.73
C ARG A 70 -9.80 37.43 -15.86
N PHE A 71 -10.96 37.83 -15.36
CA PHE A 71 -12.17 36.99 -15.33
C PHE A 71 -13.33 37.75 -15.96
N THR A 72 -13.66 37.40 -17.20
CA THR A 72 -14.79 38.00 -17.94
C THR A 72 -16.11 37.26 -17.70
N THR A 73 -16.07 36.07 -17.13
CA THR A 73 -17.22 35.20 -16.88
C THR A 73 -16.97 34.31 -15.66
N THR A 74 -18.04 33.82 -15.03
CA THR A 74 -17.91 32.89 -13.90
C THR A 74 -17.52 31.49 -14.34
N PRO A 75 -16.90 30.69 -13.46
CA PRO A 75 -16.65 29.27 -13.69
C PRO A 75 -17.88 28.51 -14.20
N LEU A 76 -19.06 28.78 -13.62
CA LEU A 76 -20.30 28.15 -14.03
C LEU A 76 -20.68 28.52 -15.48
N ALA A 77 -20.51 29.79 -15.88
CA ALA A 77 -20.74 30.22 -17.26
C ALA A 77 -19.82 29.49 -18.24
N GLN A 78 -18.54 29.36 -17.90
CA GLN A 78 -17.52 28.72 -18.74
C GLN A 78 -17.80 27.23 -18.94
N ILE A 79 -18.29 26.55 -17.90
CA ILE A 79 -18.72 25.15 -17.99
C ILE A 79 -19.98 25.03 -18.85
N CYS A 80 -20.99 25.87 -18.63
CA CYS A 80 -22.23 25.84 -19.42
C CYS A 80 -21.96 26.08 -20.92
N GLU A 81 -21.06 27.01 -21.27
CA GLU A 81 -20.68 27.24 -22.67
C GLU A 81 -19.94 26.04 -23.26
N ALA A 82 -19.00 25.43 -22.53
CA ALA A 82 -18.31 24.21 -22.99
C ALA A 82 -19.31 23.05 -23.24
N LEU A 83 -20.29 22.85 -22.35
CA LEU A 83 -21.31 21.82 -22.51
C LEU A 83 -22.25 22.05 -23.70
N LYS A 84 -22.50 23.32 -24.02
CA LYS A 84 -23.27 23.72 -25.20
C LYS A 84 -22.48 23.42 -26.48
N GLU A 85 -21.22 23.86 -26.55
CA GLU A 85 -20.34 23.60 -27.71
C GLU A 85 -20.20 22.09 -27.99
N GLU A 86 -20.07 21.25 -26.96
CA GLU A 86 -20.06 19.79 -27.10
C GLU A 86 -21.34 19.24 -27.73
N SER A 87 -22.49 19.82 -27.37
CA SER A 87 -23.80 19.39 -27.88
C SER A 87 -24.01 19.82 -29.33
N GLU A 88 -23.36 20.91 -29.75
CA GLU A 88 -23.40 21.44 -31.12
C GLU A 88 -22.40 20.74 -32.06
N THR A 89 -21.29 20.21 -31.51
CA THR A 89 -20.19 19.61 -32.29
C THR A 89 -20.17 18.07 -32.30
N GLY A 90 -20.93 17.41 -31.43
CA GLY A 90 -20.95 15.94 -31.32
C GLY A 90 -21.58 15.20 -32.52
N ALA A 91 -20.97 14.10 -32.96
CA ALA A 91 -21.41 13.26 -34.09
C ALA A 91 -22.66 12.38 -33.80
N THR A 92 -23.17 12.38 -32.57
CA THR A 92 -24.44 11.74 -32.20
C THR A 92 -25.52 12.81 -32.08
N CYS A 93 -26.73 12.52 -32.60
CA CYS A 93 -27.86 13.43 -32.78
C CYS A 93 -27.85 14.63 -31.81
N PRO A 94 -27.80 15.88 -32.29
CA PRO A 94 -27.80 17.06 -31.43
C PRO A 94 -28.97 16.97 -30.44
N LYS A 95 -28.67 16.82 -29.16
CA LYS A 95 -29.70 16.83 -28.12
C LYS A 95 -30.27 18.26 -28.09
N ALA A 96 -31.59 18.40 -28.30
CA ALA A 96 -32.25 19.70 -28.25
C ALA A 96 -31.99 20.42 -26.92
N GLU A 97 -31.92 19.65 -25.82
CA GLU A 97 -31.57 20.13 -24.48
C GLU A 97 -30.82 19.06 -23.67
N ARG A 98 -29.82 19.48 -22.90
CA ARG A 98 -28.99 18.59 -22.08
C ARG A 98 -29.36 18.69 -20.60
N PRO A 99 -29.83 17.61 -19.94
CA PRO A 99 -30.09 17.64 -18.50
C PRO A 99 -28.78 17.55 -17.70
N VAL A 100 -28.58 18.51 -16.79
CA VAL A 100 -27.43 18.62 -15.90
C VAL A 100 -27.92 18.81 -14.47
N HIS A 101 -27.49 17.92 -13.58
CA HIS A 101 -27.67 18.08 -12.15
C HIS A 101 -26.43 18.76 -11.57
N ILE A 102 -26.59 19.91 -10.91
CA ILE A 102 -25.50 20.66 -10.28
C ILE A 102 -25.53 20.41 -8.78
N LEU A 103 -24.46 19.85 -8.25
CA LEU A 103 -24.19 19.76 -6.82
C LEU A 103 -23.24 20.88 -6.41
N LEU A 104 -23.76 21.88 -5.70
CA LEU A 104 -22.95 22.95 -5.12
C LEU A 104 -22.25 22.43 -3.87
N LEU A 105 -20.92 22.33 -3.92
CA LEU A 105 -20.11 21.85 -2.82
C LEU A 105 -19.45 23.02 -2.08
N ALA A 106 -19.68 23.11 -0.77
CA ALA A 106 -19.22 24.23 0.04
C ALA A 106 -18.65 23.79 1.39
N SER A 107 -17.71 24.58 1.91
CA SER A 107 -17.10 24.36 3.24
C SER A 107 -17.76 25.25 4.29
N MET A 108 -18.09 24.64 5.44
CA MET A 108 -18.42 25.34 6.69
C MET A 108 -17.18 25.58 7.56
N GLU A 109 -16.04 24.99 7.20
CA GLU A 109 -14.81 24.95 7.99
C GLU A 109 -13.72 25.83 7.38
N GLY A 110 -12.83 26.33 8.24
CA GLY A 110 -11.70 27.18 7.91
C GLY A 110 -12.07 28.65 7.71
N LYS A 111 -11.06 29.52 7.69
CA LYS A 111 -11.23 30.99 7.57
C LYS A 111 -11.96 31.46 6.31
N MET A 112 -11.99 30.68 5.24
CA MET A 112 -12.63 31.02 3.95
C MET A 112 -13.87 30.17 3.71
N GLN A 113 -14.85 30.23 4.62
CA GLN A 113 -16.11 29.50 4.48
C GLN A 113 -16.84 29.90 3.20
N THR A 114 -17.32 28.91 2.44
CA THR A 114 -18.00 29.13 1.15
C THR A 114 -19.49 28.81 1.21
N ALA A 115 -19.97 28.24 2.32
CA ALA A 115 -21.37 27.90 2.51
C ALA A 115 -22.36 29.08 2.44
N PRO A 116 -22.04 30.31 2.90
CA PRO A 116 -22.93 31.45 2.70
C PRO A 116 -23.15 31.76 1.20
N LEU A 117 -22.08 31.76 0.41
CA LEU A 117 -22.15 31.97 -1.04
C LEU A 117 -22.91 30.83 -1.73
N ALA A 118 -22.63 29.58 -1.35
CA ALA A 118 -23.30 28.42 -1.92
C ALA A 118 -24.82 28.44 -1.69
N ARG A 119 -25.28 28.91 -0.52
CA ARG A 119 -26.71 29.10 -0.25
C ARG A 119 -27.35 30.11 -1.19
N VAL A 120 -26.71 31.26 -1.38
CA VAL A 120 -27.20 32.29 -2.33
C VAL A 120 -27.23 31.73 -3.75
N LEU A 121 -26.17 31.05 -4.20
CA LEU A 121 -26.13 30.42 -5.52
C LEU A 121 -27.21 29.35 -5.70
N HIS A 122 -27.46 28.53 -4.68
CA HIS A 122 -28.50 27.50 -4.69
C HIS A 122 -29.90 28.13 -4.84
N GLU A 123 -30.20 29.18 -4.09
CA GLU A 123 -31.47 29.89 -4.19
C GLU A 123 -31.67 30.53 -5.57
N ILE A 124 -30.62 31.13 -6.13
CA ILE A 124 -30.65 31.72 -7.48
C ILE A 124 -30.91 30.65 -8.55
N LEU A 125 -30.12 29.56 -8.55
CA LEU A 125 -30.24 28.47 -9.53
C LEU A 125 -31.53 27.66 -9.39
N SER A 126 -32.21 27.77 -8.24
CA SER A 126 -33.52 27.16 -8.01
C SER A 126 -34.70 27.98 -8.56
N ARG A 127 -34.49 29.24 -8.97
CA ARG A 127 -35.57 30.07 -9.53
C ARG A 127 -35.98 29.59 -10.93
N PRO A 128 -37.28 29.38 -11.22
CA PRO A 128 -37.75 28.95 -12.53
C PRO A 128 -37.37 29.90 -13.68
N SER A 129 -37.36 31.22 -13.43
CA SER A 129 -36.96 32.22 -14.41
C SER A 129 -35.48 32.10 -14.78
N VAL A 130 -34.59 31.97 -13.79
CA VAL A 130 -33.14 31.76 -14.01
C VAL A 130 -32.88 30.45 -14.75
N ARG A 131 -33.55 29.35 -14.35
CA ARG A 131 -33.45 28.05 -15.06
C ARG A 131 -33.90 28.17 -16.52
N SER A 132 -34.95 28.95 -16.79
CA SER A 132 -35.43 29.21 -18.15
C SER A 132 -34.43 30.00 -18.97
N SER A 133 -33.78 31.02 -18.38
CA SER A 133 -32.70 31.77 -19.03
C SER A 133 -31.49 30.88 -19.35
N ILE A 134 -31.09 29.99 -18.43
CA ILE A 134 -30.00 29.02 -18.67
C ILE A 134 -30.37 28.06 -19.81
N ARG A 135 -31.60 27.52 -19.78
CA ARG A 135 -32.12 26.64 -20.83
C ARG A 135 -32.12 27.32 -22.19
N HIS A 136 -32.58 28.56 -22.28
CA HIS A 136 -32.62 29.31 -23.53
C HIS A 136 -31.21 29.58 -24.09
N ARG A 137 -30.30 30.05 -23.22
CA ARG A 137 -28.95 30.52 -23.57
C ARG A 137 -27.96 29.39 -23.85
N TYR A 138 -27.96 28.35 -23.01
CA TYR A 138 -26.98 27.28 -23.03
C TYR A 138 -27.53 25.93 -23.53
N LYS A 139 -28.85 25.83 -23.76
CA LYS A 139 -29.53 24.56 -24.11
C LYS A 139 -29.34 23.47 -23.03
N ILE A 140 -29.27 23.89 -21.76
CA ILE A 140 -29.08 23.01 -20.61
C ILE A 140 -30.29 23.12 -19.67
N VAL A 141 -30.84 21.97 -19.25
CA VAL A 141 -31.87 21.91 -18.21
C VAL A 141 -31.17 21.61 -16.89
N VAL A 142 -31.27 22.54 -15.95
CA VAL A 142 -30.56 22.47 -14.67
C VAL A 142 -31.48 22.05 -13.54
N ASN A 143 -31.06 21.04 -12.78
CA ASN A 143 -31.46 20.86 -11.40
C ASN A 143 -30.28 21.21 -10.47
N THR A 144 -30.55 21.68 -9.26
CA THR A 144 -29.49 22.10 -8.34
C THR A 144 -29.78 21.62 -6.93
N ASP A 145 -28.78 21.00 -6.31
CA ASP A 145 -28.73 20.64 -4.90
C ASP A 145 -27.46 21.25 -4.27
N MET A 146 -27.43 21.30 -2.93
CA MET A 146 -26.29 21.81 -2.18
C MET A 146 -25.82 20.79 -1.15
N MET A 147 -24.51 20.65 -1.01
CA MET A 147 -23.86 19.85 0.04
C MET A 147 -22.82 20.69 0.77
N ASN A 148 -22.97 20.75 2.10
CA ASN A 148 -21.92 21.23 2.99
C ASN A 148 -21.02 20.06 3.38
N GLY A 149 -19.72 20.22 3.16
CA GLY A 149 -18.68 19.26 3.53
C GLY A 149 -17.62 19.90 4.44
N GLY A 150 -16.91 19.06 5.19
CA GLY A 150 -15.69 19.46 5.87
C GLY A 150 -14.49 19.47 4.92
N LEU A 151 -13.33 19.91 5.40
CA LEU A 151 -12.08 19.81 4.62
C LEU A 151 -11.47 18.39 4.66
N ASN A 152 -11.93 17.54 5.58
CA ASN A 152 -11.54 16.14 5.64
C ASN A 152 -12.31 15.30 4.61
N GLU A 153 -11.61 14.52 3.78
CA GLU A 153 -12.21 13.66 2.77
C GLU A 153 -13.20 12.67 3.40
N ARG A 154 -12.89 12.15 4.60
CA ARG A 154 -13.72 11.16 5.29
C ARG A 154 -15.13 11.67 5.58
N ASP A 155 -15.26 12.95 5.94
CA ASP A 155 -16.55 13.56 6.27
C ASP A 155 -17.48 13.72 5.04
N MET A 156 -16.90 13.60 3.85
CA MET A 156 -17.59 13.77 2.57
C MET A 156 -17.82 12.44 1.84
N LEU A 157 -17.01 11.41 2.10
CA LEU A 157 -16.96 10.19 1.27
C LEU A 157 -18.29 9.44 1.21
N ASP A 158 -18.93 9.18 2.36
CA ASP A 158 -20.21 8.46 2.40
C ASP A 158 -21.34 9.26 1.74
N LYS A 159 -21.32 10.58 1.93
CA LYS A 159 -22.29 11.49 1.31
C LYS A 159 -22.14 11.51 -0.21
N PHE A 160 -20.91 11.62 -0.73
CA PHE A 160 -20.66 11.54 -2.17
C PHE A 160 -21.07 10.19 -2.74
N SER A 161 -20.71 9.09 -2.07
CA SER A 161 -21.05 7.74 -2.50
C SER A 161 -22.57 7.58 -2.63
N GLY A 162 -23.33 8.03 -1.63
CA GLY A 162 -24.79 8.00 -1.66
C GLY A 162 -25.41 8.87 -2.76
N ILE A 163 -24.83 10.04 -3.06
CA ILE A 163 -25.30 10.88 -4.18
C ILE A 163 -24.98 10.20 -5.51
N LEU A 164 -23.76 9.73 -5.70
CA LEU A 164 -23.30 9.12 -6.95
C LEU A 164 -24.09 7.84 -7.27
N ALA A 165 -24.41 7.02 -6.26
CA ALA A 165 -25.28 5.85 -6.42
C ALA A 165 -26.68 6.23 -6.92
N LYS A 166 -27.33 7.21 -6.27
CA LYS A 166 -28.65 7.72 -6.69
C LYS A 166 -28.64 8.29 -8.10
N GLU A 167 -27.59 9.02 -8.47
CA GLU A 167 -27.46 9.60 -9.80
C GLU A 167 -27.19 8.52 -10.86
N LYS A 168 -26.43 7.47 -10.51
CA LYS A 168 -26.22 6.29 -11.37
C LYS A 168 -27.54 5.58 -11.66
N GLU A 169 -28.38 5.34 -10.65
CA GLU A 169 -29.72 4.74 -10.79
C GLU A 169 -30.65 5.56 -11.70
N LYS A 170 -30.52 6.89 -11.67
CA LYS A 170 -31.28 7.81 -12.55
C LYS A 170 -30.79 7.81 -14.02
N GLY A 171 -29.83 6.97 -14.39
CA GLY A 171 -29.33 6.86 -15.76
C GLY A 171 -28.33 7.97 -16.12
N LEU A 172 -27.27 8.11 -15.33
CA LEU A 172 -26.17 9.06 -15.61
C LEU A 172 -25.38 8.66 -16.88
N THR A 173 -25.77 9.19 -18.04
CA THR A 173 -25.15 8.86 -19.34
C THR A 173 -23.86 9.62 -19.66
N ASP A 174 -23.72 10.85 -19.15
CA ASP A 174 -22.64 11.76 -19.56
C ASP A 174 -21.51 11.85 -18.52
N GLY A 175 -21.57 11.01 -17.48
CA GLY A 175 -20.59 10.93 -16.42
C GLY A 175 -20.63 12.09 -15.42
N VAL A 176 -19.57 12.17 -14.62
CA VAL A 176 -19.37 13.19 -13.57
C VAL A 176 -18.44 14.29 -14.08
N ILE A 177 -18.81 15.54 -13.83
CA ILE A 177 -18.04 16.73 -14.18
C ILE A 177 -17.63 17.40 -12.89
N VAL A 178 -16.34 17.62 -12.67
CA VAL A 178 -15.84 18.31 -11.48
C VAL A 178 -15.28 19.67 -11.88
N ASN A 179 -15.70 20.72 -11.18
CA ASN A 179 -15.14 22.07 -11.32
C ASN A 179 -13.82 22.18 -10.56
N ALA A 180 -12.74 22.57 -11.26
CA ALA A 180 -11.45 22.92 -10.66
C ALA A 180 -11.07 24.40 -10.82
N MET A 181 -11.95 25.24 -11.37
CA MET A 181 -11.69 26.67 -11.56
C MET A 181 -11.96 27.49 -10.30
N SER A 182 -12.84 27.00 -9.42
CA SER A 182 -13.20 27.65 -8.16
C SER A 182 -12.97 26.70 -6.98
N GLY A 183 -13.16 27.20 -5.76
CA GLY A 183 -13.14 26.42 -4.54
C GLY A 183 -11.78 25.84 -4.11
N SER A 184 -11.81 25.16 -2.97
CA SER A 184 -10.66 24.50 -2.35
C SER A 184 -10.13 23.34 -3.20
N THR A 185 -8.79 23.26 -3.33
CA THR A 185 -8.14 22.09 -3.95
C THR A 185 -8.49 20.81 -3.21
N THR A 186 -8.53 20.85 -1.86
CA THR A 186 -8.86 19.69 -1.01
C THR A 186 -10.25 19.12 -1.30
N MET A 187 -11.26 19.99 -1.45
CA MET A 187 -12.62 19.54 -1.77
C MET A 187 -12.73 19.02 -3.22
N MET A 188 -12.00 19.63 -4.15
CA MET A 188 -11.96 19.19 -5.54
C MET A 188 -11.34 17.80 -5.68
N VAL A 189 -10.23 17.52 -4.97
CA VAL A 189 -9.58 16.20 -5.03
C VAL A 189 -10.42 15.12 -4.33
N ALA A 190 -11.12 15.45 -3.24
CA ALA A 190 -12.08 14.55 -2.59
C ALA A 190 -13.27 14.21 -3.50
N ALA A 191 -13.83 15.21 -4.19
CA ALA A 191 -14.92 14.99 -5.16
C ALA A 191 -14.47 14.11 -6.34
N LEU A 192 -13.25 14.31 -6.84
CA LEU A 192 -12.65 13.44 -7.86
C LEU A 192 -12.46 12.01 -7.34
N GLY A 193 -11.94 11.85 -6.12
CA GLY A 193 -11.73 10.53 -5.51
C GLY A 193 -13.02 9.72 -5.38
N ALA A 194 -14.11 10.37 -4.97
CA ALA A 194 -15.42 9.73 -4.89
C ALA A 194 -16.00 9.39 -6.28
N ALA A 195 -15.80 10.27 -7.27
CA ALA A 195 -16.23 10.01 -8.64
C ALA A 195 -15.49 8.82 -9.27
N ASP A 196 -14.17 8.76 -9.08
CA ASP A 196 -13.32 7.65 -9.55
C ASP A 196 -13.76 6.31 -8.95
N GLN A 197 -13.92 6.26 -7.62
CA GLN A 197 -14.37 5.07 -6.91
C GLN A 197 -15.72 4.52 -7.38
N SER A 198 -16.63 5.40 -7.81
CA SER A 198 -17.95 4.98 -8.26
C SER A 198 -17.92 4.22 -9.60
N GLY A 199 -16.74 4.12 -10.24
CA GLY A 199 -16.54 3.54 -11.57
C GLY A 199 -17.19 4.38 -12.67
N LEU A 200 -17.61 5.61 -12.35
CA LEU A 200 -18.26 6.51 -13.30
C LEU A 200 -17.19 7.27 -14.08
N PRO A 201 -17.32 7.40 -15.41
CA PRO A 201 -16.41 8.22 -16.17
C PRO A 201 -16.51 9.66 -15.67
N TRP A 202 -15.37 10.25 -15.32
CA TRP A 202 -15.33 11.62 -14.86
C TRP A 202 -14.44 12.51 -15.74
N ARG A 203 -14.73 13.80 -15.68
CA ARG A 203 -13.97 14.84 -16.35
C ARG A 203 -13.85 16.07 -15.48
N LEU A 204 -12.70 16.72 -15.58
CA LEU A 204 -12.39 17.93 -14.85
C LEU A 204 -12.48 19.13 -15.79
N MET A 205 -13.09 20.21 -15.31
CA MET A 205 -13.17 21.49 -16.02
C MET A 205 -12.15 22.47 -15.41
N LEU A 206 -11.21 22.90 -16.25
CA LEU A 206 -10.13 23.82 -15.92
C LEU A 206 -10.32 25.18 -16.59
N THR A 207 -9.65 26.19 -16.03
CA THR A 207 -9.71 27.56 -16.57
C THR A 207 -9.14 27.59 -18.00
N PRO A 208 -9.83 28.28 -18.93
CA PRO A 208 -9.35 28.44 -20.29
C PRO A 208 -7.98 29.13 -20.39
N GLU A 209 -7.38 29.06 -21.58
CA GLU A 209 -6.31 29.98 -21.96
C GLU A 209 -6.84 31.42 -22.01
N ARG A 210 -5.96 32.39 -21.77
CA ARG A 210 -6.31 33.81 -21.81
C ARG A 210 -6.98 34.16 -23.14
N GLY A 211 -8.16 34.76 -23.08
CA GLY A 211 -8.95 35.16 -24.26
C GLY A 211 -9.94 34.10 -24.78
N LYS A 212 -9.96 32.88 -24.22
CA LYS A 212 -11.01 31.88 -24.48
C LYS A 212 -12.11 31.95 -23.42
N SER A 213 -13.36 31.71 -23.82
CA SER A 213 -14.54 31.76 -22.94
C SER A 213 -15.03 30.39 -22.47
N THR A 214 -14.49 29.29 -23.00
CA THR A 214 -14.93 27.92 -22.72
C THR A 214 -13.94 27.15 -21.88
N ALA A 215 -14.43 26.42 -20.87
CA ALA A 215 -13.58 25.66 -19.97
C ALA A 215 -12.79 24.58 -20.72
N THR A 216 -11.53 24.39 -20.32
CA THR A 216 -10.70 23.30 -20.87
C THR A 216 -11.01 22.01 -20.14
N GLN A 217 -11.33 20.96 -20.88
CA GLN A 217 -11.65 19.65 -20.31
C GLN A 217 -10.39 18.78 -20.16
N VAL A 218 -10.23 18.15 -19.00
CA VAL A 218 -9.31 17.04 -18.78
C VAL A 218 -10.14 15.80 -18.46
N LYS A 219 -9.95 14.74 -19.24
CA LYS A 219 -10.65 13.46 -19.03
C LYS A 219 -9.87 12.59 -18.05
N GLN A 220 -10.59 11.71 -17.35
CA GLN A 220 -9.98 10.59 -16.66
C GLN A 220 -9.05 9.83 -17.61
N HIS A 221 -7.85 9.52 -17.13
CA HIS A 221 -6.85 8.80 -17.90
C HIS A 221 -6.97 7.30 -17.63
N GLN A 222 -7.01 6.47 -18.67
CA GLN A 222 -6.99 5.03 -18.49
C GLN A 222 -5.56 4.59 -18.19
N LEU A 223 -5.35 4.01 -17.02
CA LEU A 223 -4.07 3.40 -16.66
C LEU A 223 -3.90 2.04 -17.35
N SER A 224 -2.65 1.56 -17.37
CA SER A 224 -2.34 0.23 -17.89
C SER A 224 -3.06 -0.85 -17.08
N ASP A 225 -3.71 -1.77 -17.78
CA ASP A 225 -4.33 -2.98 -17.23
C ASP A 225 -3.30 -4.02 -16.72
N ASN A 226 -2.03 -3.64 -16.58
CA ASN A 226 -0.93 -4.53 -16.16
C ASN A 226 -0.49 -4.26 -14.71
N ALA A 227 -1.13 -3.32 -14.01
CA ALA A 227 -0.72 -2.94 -12.65
C ALA A 227 -0.71 -4.13 -11.68
N GLU A 228 -1.69 -5.03 -11.79
CA GLU A 228 -1.78 -6.23 -10.95
C GLU A 228 -0.55 -7.12 -11.10
N PHE A 229 -0.16 -7.44 -12.35
CA PHE A 229 1.08 -8.15 -12.64
C PHE A 229 2.31 -7.46 -12.02
N LYS A 230 2.41 -6.14 -12.17
CA LYS A 230 3.55 -5.37 -11.63
C LYS A 230 3.61 -5.43 -10.10
N TRP A 231 2.47 -5.35 -9.41
CA TRP A 231 2.39 -5.49 -7.96
C TRP A 231 2.73 -6.90 -7.49
N LEU A 232 2.25 -7.95 -8.16
CA LEU A 232 2.62 -9.33 -7.84
C LEU A 232 4.14 -9.55 -8.00
N CYS A 233 4.73 -9.04 -9.08
CA CYS A 233 6.18 -9.10 -9.28
C CYS A 233 6.96 -8.30 -8.23
N SER A 234 6.50 -7.11 -7.83
CA SER A 234 7.20 -6.27 -6.83
C SER A 234 7.16 -6.86 -5.43
N LEU A 235 6.15 -7.69 -5.13
CA LEU A 235 6.09 -8.52 -3.93
C LEU A 235 6.85 -9.84 -4.08
N GLY A 236 7.36 -10.17 -5.26
CA GLY A 236 7.98 -11.46 -5.53
C GLY A 236 7.00 -12.64 -5.48
N LEU A 237 5.71 -12.43 -5.67
CA LEU A 237 4.66 -13.47 -5.77
C LEU A 237 4.57 -13.94 -7.23
N LEU A 238 5.60 -14.63 -7.68
CA LEU A 238 5.79 -14.90 -9.11
C LEU A 238 4.84 -15.96 -9.66
N HIS A 239 4.43 -16.95 -8.84
CA HIS A 239 3.41 -17.91 -9.22
C HIS A 239 2.07 -17.22 -9.54
N ASP A 240 1.59 -16.35 -8.64
CA ASP A 240 0.38 -15.57 -8.89
C ASP A 240 0.54 -14.65 -10.12
N ALA A 241 1.73 -14.06 -10.32
CA ALA A 241 2.00 -13.20 -11.47
C ALA A 241 1.92 -13.96 -12.80
N THR A 242 2.45 -15.18 -12.87
CA THR A 242 2.39 -16.02 -14.08
C THR A 242 0.98 -16.52 -14.34
N VAL A 243 0.27 -17.03 -13.32
CA VAL A 243 -1.13 -17.46 -13.43
C VAL A 243 -2.02 -16.31 -13.90
N TRP A 244 -1.80 -15.11 -13.36
CA TRP A 244 -2.53 -13.92 -13.81
C TRP A 244 -2.25 -13.59 -15.27
N ALA A 245 -0.99 -13.64 -15.71
CA ALA A 245 -0.61 -13.32 -17.08
C ALA A 245 -1.26 -14.28 -18.07
N GLU A 246 -1.21 -15.59 -17.78
CA GLU A 246 -1.87 -16.64 -18.55
C GLU A 246 -3.38 -16.43 -18.61
N GLY A 247 -4.02 -16.20 -17.45
CA GLY A 247 -5.46 -15.97 -17.36
C GLY A 247 -5.94 -14.70 -18.07
N LYS A 248 -5.05 -13.72 -18.28
CA LYS A 248 -5.33 -12.50 -19.05
C LYS A 248 -4.85 -12.56 -20.50
N GLY A 249 -4.23 -13.66 -20.93
CA GLY A 249 -3.65 -13.80 -22.26
C GLY A 249 -2.52 -12.78 -22.52
N LYS A 250 -1.71 -12.52 -21.50
CA LYS A 250 -0.61 -11.52 -21.48
C LYS A 250 0.75 -12.16 -21.18
N ASP A 251 0.99 -13.36 -21.71
CA ASP A 251 2.22 -14.13 -21.49
C ASP A 251 3.48 -13.37 -21.92
N GLU A 252 3.35 -12.40 -22.83
CA GLU A 252 4.45 -11.53 -23.26
C GLU A 252 5.02 -10.66 -22.13
N LEU A 253 4.27 -10.47 -21.03
CA LEU A 253 4.75 -9.76 -19.84
C LEU A 253 5.72 -10.62 -19.00
N VAL A 254 5.63 -11.95 -19.12
CA VAL A 254 6.47 -12.91 -18.40
C VAL A 254 7.79 -13.06 -19.15
N THR A 255 8.78 -12.26 -18.74
CA THR A 255 10.13 -12.33 -19.28
C THR A 255 10.82 -13.65 -18.95
N GLU A 256 11.88 -14.02 -19.68
CA GLU A 256 12.72 -15.19 -19.36
C GLU A 256 13.23 -15.16 -17.92
N GLU A 257 13.54 -13.97 -17.40
CA GLU A 257 14.00 -13.81 -16.04
C GLU A 257 12.89 -14.08 -15.03
N ILE A 258 11.69 -13.53 -15.23
CA ILE A 258 10.54 -13.84 -14.36
C ILE A 258 10.24 -15.35 -14.39
N ARG A 259 10.28 -15.97 -15.57
CA ARG A 259 10.07 -17.41 -15.74
C ARG A 259 11.13 -18.24 -15.02
N ASP A 260 12.39 -17.82 -15.07
CA ASP A 260 13.46 -18.52 -14.36
C ASP A 260 13.28 -18.44 -12.84
N TYR A 261 12.96 -17.26 -12.30
CA TYR A 261 12.66 -17.13 -10.87
C TYR A 261 11.41 -17.91 -10.46
N ALA A 262 10.33 -17.89 -11.28
CA ALA A 262 9.13 -18.68 -11.07
C ALA A 262 9.37 -20.20 -11.24
N GLY A 263 10.39 -20.59 -11.99
CA GLY A 263 10.81 -21.99 -12.14
C GLY A 263 11.71 -22.49 -11.02
N ILE A 264 12.54 -21.66 -10.37
CA ILE A 264 13.36 -22.04 -9.19
C ILE A 264 12.48 -22.61 -8.09
N ALA A 265 11.53 -21.76 -7.82
CA ALA A 265 10.26 -21.96 -7.23
C ALA A 265 9.72 -23.39 -7.49
N GLU A 266 9.24 -23.73 -8.70
CA GLU A 266 8.76 -25.08 -9.04
C GLU A 266 9.76 -26.20 -8.74
N ARG A 267 11.05 -25.96 -8.97
CA ARG A 267 12.13 -26.88 -8.64
C ARG A 267 12.34 -27.12 -7.15
N LEU A 268 11.64 -26.42 -6.24
CA LEU A 268 11.56 -26.80 -4.82
C LEU A 268 10.91 -28.19 -4.62
N SER A 269 10.31 -28.76 -5.67
CA SER A 269 9.96 -30.18 -5.76
C SER A 269 11.14 -31.13 -6.01
N ASP A 270 12.35 -30.63 -6.25
CA ASP A 270 13.57 -31.38 -6.56
C ASP A 270 14.83 -30.82 -5.86
N ALA A 271 16.01 -31.36 -6.18
CA ALA A 271 17.29 -30.87 -5.65
C ALA A 271 17.61 -29.48 -6.23
N ILE A 272 17.94 -28.52 -5.37
CA ILE A 272 18.19 -27.13 -5.75
C ILE A 272 19.69 -26.85 -5.71
N ASP A 273 20.21 -26.23 -6.77
CA ASP A 273 21.59 -25.79 -6.86
C ASP A 273 21.85 -24.47 -6.11
N GLU A 274 23.13 -24.17 -5.88
CA GLU A 274 23.57 -22.94 -5.20
C GLU A 274 23.05 -21.67 -5.88
N GLY A 275 23.03 -21.62 -7.21
CA GLY A 275 22.62 -20.44 -7.97
C GLY A 275 21.12 -20.16 -7.87
N SER A 276 20.31 -21.22 -7.86
CA SER A 276 18.87 -21.14 -7.59
C SER A 276 18.59 -20.72 -6.14
N LEU A 277 19.29 -21.29 -5.16
CA LEU A 277 19.18 -20.88 -3.74
C LEU A 277 19.58 -19.42 -3.52
N ARG A 278 20.61 -18.96 -4.22
CA ARG A 278 21.05 -17.57 -4.20
C ARG A 278 19.94 -16.61 -4.65
N LYS A 279 19.35 -16.88 -5.82
CA LYS A 279 18.24 -16.07 -6.38
C LYS A 279 17.05 -16.05 -5.43
N LEU A 280 16.68 -17.20 -4.87
CA LEU A 280 15.59 -17.31 -3.89
C LEU A 280 15.87 -16.51 -2.61
N ALA A 281 17.09 -16.63 -2.06
CA ALA A 281 17.52 -15.89 -0.88
C ALA A 281 17.48 -14.37 -1.13
N CYS A 282 17.99 -13.90 -2.27
CA CYS A 282 17.89 -12.49 -2.64
C CYS A 282 16.45 -12.01 -2.81
N LEU A 283 15.62 -12.77 -3.54
CA LEU A 283 14.21 -12.44 -3.74
C LEU A 283 13.49 -12.23 -2.40
N TRP A 284 13.65 -13.16 -1.47
CA TRP A 284 12.98 -13.10 -0.16
C TRP A 284 13.58 -12.01 0.74
N LEU A 285 14.90 -11.78 0.71
CA LEU A 285 15.53 -10.67 1.43
C LEU A 285 15.01 -9.31 0.95
N MET A 286 14.87 -9.12 -0.37
CA MET A 286 14.37 -7.87 -0.95
C MET A 286 12.88 -7.66 -0.67
N ARG A 287 12.10 -8.74 -0.52
CA ARG A 287 10.72 -8.69 -0.03
C ARG A 287 10.67 -8.19 1.42
N ALA A 288 11.69 -8.48 2.23
CA ALA A 288 11.83 -8.02 3.61
C ALA A 288 10.61 -8.33 4.48
N ASP A 289 10.05 -9.52 4.35
CA ASP A 289 8.97 -10.02 5.21
C ASP A 289 9.52 -10.97 6.27
N ASN A 290 8.63 -11.61 7.03
CA ASN A 290 8.97 -12.56 8.08
C ASN A 290 9.68 -13.83 7.51
N SER A 291 9.71 -14.00 6.19
CA SER A 291 10.37 -15.13 5.51
C SER A 291 11.74 -14.79 4.93
N ALA A 292 12.15 -13.51 5.00
CA ALA A 292 13.32 -13.00 4.30
C ALA A 292 14.60 -13.81 4.53
N GLY A 293 14.76 -14.36 5.74
CA GLY A 293 15.92 -15.16 6.13
C GLY A 293 15.83 -16.66 5.85
N LEU A 294 14.70 -17.19 5.39
CA LEU A 294 14.46 -18.65 5.31
C LEU A 294 15.52 -19.35 4.44
N ALA A 295 15.71 -18.90 3.19
CA ALA A 295 16.65 -19.52 2.25
C ALA A 295 18.12 -19.13 2.48
N VAL A 296 18.41 -18.12 3.31
CA VAL A 296 19.77 -17.59 3.51
C VAL A 296 20.70 -18.67 4.04
N ARG A 297 20.24 -19.48 5.00
CA ARG A 297 21.08 -20.51 5.64
C ARG A 297 21.40 -21.66 4.68
N ALA A 298 20.41 -22.09 3.89
CA ALA A 298 20.61 -23.09 2.85
C ALA A 298 21.57 -22.61 1.76
N TRP A 299 21.43 -21.35 1.32
CA TRP A 299 22.37 -20.75 0.38
C TRP A 299 23.80 -20.69 0.94
N VAL A 300 23.98 -20.21 2.17
CA VAL A 300 25.31 -20.13 2.80
C VAL A 300 25.98 -21.51 2.87
N GLN A 301 25.22 -22.55 3.22
CA GLN A 301 25.72 -23.92 3.23
C GLN A 301 26.10 -24.39 1.82
N ALA A 302 25.22 -24.21 0.83
CA ALA A 302 25.50 -24.62 -0.56
C ALA A 302 26.71 -23.89 -1.16
N HIS A 303 26.85 -22.59 -0.88
CA HIS A 303 27.98 -21.78 -1.33
C HIS A 303 29.28 -22.21 -0.65
N TYR A 304 29.25 -22.50 0.66
CA TYR A 304 30.39 -23.08 1.36
C TYR A 304 30.85 -24.40 0.73
N GLU A 305 29.93 -25.32 0.46
CA GLU A 305 30.27 -26.62 -0.15
C GLU A 305 30.85 -26.45 -1.55
N MET A 306 30.30 -25.54 -2.36
CA MET A 306 30.85 -25.19 -3.66
C MET A 306 32.29 -24.66 -3.56
N LEU A 307 32.55 -23.73 -2.64
CA LEU A 307 33.91 -23.19 -2.42
C LEU A 307 34.88 -24.27 -1.92
N LEU A 308 34.42 -25.14 -1.02
CA LEU A 308 35.21 -26.23 -0.47
C LEU A 308 35.58 -27.25 -1.56
N GLU A 309 34.63 -27.60 -2.43
CA GLU A 309 34.86 -28.49 -3.56
C GLU A 309 35.91 -27.90 -4.52
N GLN A 310 35.77 -26.61 -4.85
CA GLN A 310 36.74 -25.91 -5.70
C GLN A 310 38.14 -25.90 -5.08
N GLU A 311 38.26 -25.62 -3.79
CA GLU A 311 39.55 -25.67 -3.07
C GLU A 311 40.13 -27.09 -3.11
N ASN A 312 39.32 -28.10 -2.81
CA ASN A 312 39.73 -29.50 -2.73
C ASN A 312 40.20 -30.08 -4.07
N ARG A 313 39.70 -29.61 -5.21
CA ARG A 313 40.17 -30.05 -6.55
C ARG A 313 41.67 -29.84 -6.77
N SER A 314 42.29 -28.89 -6.04
CA SER A 314 43.71 -28.55 -6.17
C SER A 314 44.61 -29.15 -5.08
N ARG A 315 44.03 -29.91 -4.13
CA ARG A 315 44.74 -30.40 -2.94
C ARG A 315 45.04 -31.90 -3.02
N ALA A 316 46.21 -32.29 -2.50
CA ALA A 316 46.54 -33.69 -2.27
C ALA A 316 45.76 -34.30 -1.09
N GLU A 317 45.54 -33.50 -0.04
CA GLU A 317 44.71 -33.87 1.12
C GLU A 317 43.49 -32.93 1.20
N PRO A 318 42.30 -33.43 0.81
CA PRO A 318 41.06 -32.65 0.85
C PRO A 318 40.64 -32.32 2.28
N TRP A 319 40.10 -31.12 2.46
CA TRP A 319 39.40 -30.74 3.68
C TRP A 319 38.07 -31.49 3.80
N SER A 320 37.69 -31.86 5.02
CA SER A 320 36.35 -32.36 5.33
C SER A 320 35.37 -31.19 5.50
N SER A 321 34.14 -31.37 5.01
CA SER A 321 33.08 -30.39 5.23
C SER A 321 32.70 -30.31 6.71
N VAL A 322 32.51 -29.09 7.21
CA VAL A 322 32.00 -28.83 8.56
C VAL A 322 30.53 -29.21 8.73
N PHE A 323 29.80 -29.36 7.62
CA PHE A 323 28.43 -29.84 7.52
C PHE A 323 28.33 -31.35 7.33
N MET A 324 29.45 -32.09 7.37
CA MET A 324 29.39 -33.55 7.37
C MET A 324 28.48 -34.06 8.49
N PRO A 325 27.55 -34.99 8.19
CA PRO A 325 26.68 -35.58 9.21
C PRO A 325 27.49 -36.19 10.35
N SER A 326 27.04 -35.99 11.59
CA SER A 326 27.63 -36.67 12.75
C SER A 326 27.32 -38.18 12.73
N SER A 327 27.92 -38.93 13.65
CA SER A 327 27.74 -40.39 13.76
C SER A 327 26.29 -40.84 13.96
N ASN A 328 25.40 -39.94 14.38
CA ASN A 328 23.96 -40.14 14.46
C ASN A 328 23.19 -39.79 13.17
N GLY A 329 23.88 -39.47 12.07
CA GLY A 329 23.30 -39.08 10.78
C GLY A 329 22.80 -37.64 10.70
N ARG A 330 22.93 -36.84 11.77
CA ARG A 330 22.44 -35.46 11.81
C ARG A 330 23.42 -34.49 11.14
N THR A 331 22.95 -33.73 10.15
CA THR A 331 23.69 -32.60 9.58
C THR A 331 23.81 -31.46 10.60
N PRO A 332 25.01 -30.90 10.84
CA PRO A 332 25.21 -29.73 11.70
C PRO A 332 24.43 -28.51 11.20
N THR A 333 23.90 -27.72 12.14
CA THR A 333 23.31 -26.42 11.76
C THR A 333 24.39 -25.41 11.39
N LEU A 334 24.03 -24.32 10.69
CA LEU A 334 24.97 -23.26 10.34
C LEU A 334 25.72 -22.69 11.55
N GLY A 335 25.04 -22.49 12.70
CA GLY A 335 25.69 -22.03 13.92
C GLY A 335 26.69 -23.04 14.50
N GLU A 336 26.36 -24.33 14.46
CA GLU A 336 27.27 -25.40 14.88
C GLU A 336 28.48 -25.51 13.97
N ALA A 337 28.29 -25.35 12.65
CA ALA A 337 29.37 -25.33 11.67
C ALA A 337 30.33 -24.15 11.91
N ILE A 338 29.81 -22.94 12.12
CA ILE A 338 30.60 -21.75 12.49
C ILE A 338 31.39 -22.02 13.78
N GLY A 339 30.72 -22.52 14.83
CA GLY A 339 31.37 -22.80 16.11
C GLY A 339 32.48 -23.86 16.02
N LYS A 340 32.33 -24.87 15.15
CA LYS A 340 33.41 -25.85 14.87
C LYS A 340 34.65 -25.17 14.29
N ILE A 341 34.48 -24.24 13.35
CA ILE A 341 35.61 -23.55 12.73
C ILE A 341 36.28 -22.61 13.75
N GLU A 342 35.49 -21.87 14.54
CA GLU A 342 36.03 -21.03 15.62
C GLU A 342 36.86 -21.85 16.61
N GLN A 343 36.38 -23.04 16.96
CA GLN A 343 37.10 -23.94 17.85
C GLN A 343 38.39 -24.46 17.22
N GLN A 344 38.37 -24.86 15.94
CA GLN A 344 39.56 -25.26 15.19
C GLN A 344 40.64 -24.16 15.19
N ILE A 345 40.25 -22.90 14.97
CA ILE A 345 41.17 -21.76 15.03
C ILE A 345 41.74 -21.56 16.43
N LYS A 346 40.91 -21.63 17.47
CA LYS A 346 41.35 -21.53 18.88
C LYS A 346 42.35 -22.63 19.24
N ASP A 347 42.16 -23.84 18.70
CA ASP A 347 43.02 -25.00 18.92
C ASP A 347 44.30 -24.97 18.05
N GLY A 348 44.51 -23.90 17.25
CA GLY A 348 45.67 -23.74 16.38
C GLY A 348 45.64 -24.60 15.12
N SER A 349 44.49 -25.19 14.79
CA SER A 349 44.31 -26.01 13.60
C SER A 349 44.16 -25.13 12.35
N PRO A 350 44.75 -25.53 11.21
CA PRO A 350 44.59 -24.78 9.96
C PRO A 350 43.14 -24.84 9.47
N THR A 351 42.66 -23.74 8.90
CA THR A 351 41.29 -23.61 8.37
C THR A 351 41.34 -23.43 6.85
N SER A 352 40.37 -23.99 6.13
CA SER A 352 40.23 -23.83 4.69
C SER A 352 39.87 -22.39 4.29
N SER A 353 40.06 -22.04 3.02
CA SER A 353 39.61 -20.74 2.51
C SER A 353 38.08 -20.63 2.58
N ALA A 354 37.36 -21.72 2.31
CA ALA A 354 35.91 -21.81 2.47
C ALA A 354 35.48 -21.64 3.94
N GLY A 355 36.23 -22.20 4.89
CA GLY A 355 35.97 -22.02 6.32
C GLY A 355 36.21 -20.58 6.78
N SER A 356 37.26 -19.95 6.26
CA SER A 356 37.55 -18.52 6.51
C SER A 356 36.44 -17.64 5.95
N TRP A 357 35.96 -17.93 4.73
CA TRP A 357 34.80 -17.26 4.15
C TRP A 357 33.57 -17.40 5.06
N LEU A 358 33.25 -18.61 5.52
CA LEU A 358 32.06 -18.84 6.36
C LEU A 358 32.09 -18.03 7.66
N LEU A 359 33.25 -17.90 8.31
CA LEU A 359 33.41 -17.07 9.50
C LEU A 359 33.15 -15.59 9.25
N THR A 360 33.57 -15.07 8.09
CA THR A 360 33.30 -13.66 7.73
C THR A 360 31.83 -13.38 7.43
N ARG A 361 30.99 -14.41 7.33
CA ARG A 361 29.56 -14.33 7.02
C ARG A 361 28.66 -14.77 8.19
N ALA A 362 29.19 -14.84 9.40
CA ALA A 362 28.47 -15.34 10.57
C ALA A 362 27.17 -14.58 10.88
N ALA A 363 27.07 -13.29 10.55
CA ALA A 363 25.86 -12.51 10.79
C ALA A 363 24.67 -12.94 9.90
N LEU A 364 24.90 -13.55 8.74
CA LEU A 364 23.82 -14.14 7.93
C LEU A 364 23.09 -15.26 8.66
N ASN A 365 23.76 -15.96 9.59
CA ASN A 365 23.11 -16.94 10.44
C ASN A 365 22.08 -16.29 11.36
N THR A 366 22.34 -15.08 11.87
CA THR A 366 21.41 -14.32 12.70
C THR A 366 20.13 -13.98 11.92
N ILE A 367 20.28 -13.51 10.68
CA ILE A 367 19.14 -13.19 9.79
C ILE A 367 18.24 -14.40 9.62
N GLY A 368 18.82 -15.55 9.27
CA GLY A 368 18.07 -16.78 9.08
C GLY A 368 17.47 -17.33 10.38
N ASN A 369 18.17 -17.18 11.50
CA ASN A 369 17.69 -17.63 12.81
C ASN A 369 16.46 -16.84 13.27
N SER A 370 16.51 -15.51 13.17
CA SER A 370 15.41 -14.63 13.60
C SER A 370 14.18 -14.74 12.68
N ALA A 371 14.37 -14.82 11.36
CA ALA A 371 13.25 -15.05 10.43
C ALA A 371 12.52 -16.36 10.74
N VAL A 372 13.29 -17.41 11.03
CA VAL A 372 12.76 -18.75 11.31
C VAL A 372 12.08 -18.83 12.69
N HIS A 373 12.75 -18.44 13.77
CA HIS A 373 12.34 -18.79 15.14
C HIS A 373 11.60 -17.69 15.89
N ASP A 374 11.64 -16.46 15.38
CA ASP A 374 11.00 -15.32 16.00
C ASP A 374 9.91 -14.73 15.10
N ALA A 375 9.70 -15.32 13.91
CA ALA A 375 8.88 -14.75 12.84
C ALA A 375 9.23 -13.26 12.60
N ALA A 376 10.50 -12.90 12.79
CA ALA A 376 10.93 -11.51 12.79
C ALA A 376 11.21 -11.01 11.38
N VAL A 377 10.90 -9.74 11.15
CA VAL A 377 11.33 -9.01 9.96
C VAL A 377 12.83 -8.68 10.09
N PRO A 378 13.63 -8.66 9.02
CA PRO A 378 15.03 -8.25 9.10
C PRO A 378 15.20 -6.79 9.57
N THR A 379 16.41 -6.48 10.05
CA THR A 379 16.85 -5.10 10.29
C THR A 379 17.47 -4.48 9.03
N LEU A 380 17.59 -3.16 8.96
CA LEU A 380 18.26 -2.51 7.84
C LEU A 380 19.73 -2.93 7.73
N ALA A 381 20.45 -2.98 8.86
CA ALA A 381 21.86 -3.38 8.88
C ALA A 381 22.07 -4.80 8.33
N ALA A 382 21.17 -5.74 8.65
CA ALA A 382 21.19 -7.09 8.11
C ALA A 382 21.03 -7.13 6.59
N LEU A 383 20.13 -6.31 6.04
CA LEU A 383 19.90 -6.21 4.61
C LEU A 383 21.08 -5.53 3.89
N GLU A 384 21.66 -4.49 4.48
CA GLU A 384 22.85 -3.81 3.96
C GLU A 384 24.05 -4.76 3.93
N GLU A 385 24.22 -5.58 4.97
CA GLU A 385 25.25 -6.61 5.02
C GLU A 385 25.03 -7.64 3.91
N ALA A 386 23.83 -8.20 3.78
CA ALA A 386 23.51 -9.16 2.73
C ALA A 386 23.77 -8.58 1.32
N ARG A 387 23.37 -7.32 1.08
CA ARG A 387 23.61 -6.60 -0.18
C ARG A 387 25.10 -6.36 -0.44
N SER A 388 25.91 -6.20 0.61
CA SER A 388 27.36 -5.96 0.48
C SER A 388 28.15 -7.20 0.03
N ILE A 389 27.53 -8.39 0.05
CA ILE A 389 28.14 -9.66 -0.36
C ILE A 389 27.93 -9.83 -1.87
N PRO A 390 28.97 -9.63 -2.71
CA PRO A 390 28.80 -9.62 -4.17
C PRO A 390 28.26 -10.95 -4.72
N GLU A 391 28.66 -12.07 -4.11
CA GLU A 391 28.24 -13.39 -4.52
C GLU A 391 26.74 -13.58 -4.34
N LEU A 392 26.17 -13.06 -3.23
CA LEU A 392 24.73 -13.06 -2.95
C LEU A 392 24.01 -12.05 -3.84
N ALA A 393 24.42 -10.78 -3.80
CA ALA A 393 23.76 -9.68 -4.50
C ALA A 393 23.66 -9.88 -6.03
N ALA A 394 24.53 -10.70 -6.62
CA ALA A 394 24.42 -11.11 -8.01
C ALA A 394 23.14 -11.90 -8.36
N GLY A 395 22.41 -12.41 -7.35
CA GLY A 395 21.10 -13.04 -7.50
C GLY A 395 19.91 -12.10 -7.27
N ALA A 396 20.11 -10.78 -7.19
CA ALA A 396 19.01 -9.84 -7.01
C ALA A 396 18.16 -9.70 -8.29
N PRO A 397 16.83 -9.82 -8.20
CA PRO A 397 15.94 -9.58 -9.35
C PRO A 397 15.95 -8.09 -9.74
N PRO A 398 16.08 -7.75 -11.03
CA PRO A 398 16.25 -6.37 -11.49
C PRO A 398 14.99 -5.51 -11.40
N TRP A 399 13.81 -6.13 -11.22
CA TRP A 399 12.55 -5.39 -11.06
C TRP A 399 12.24 -5.00 -9.62
N MET A 400 12.97 -5.53 -8.63
CA MET A 400 12.82 -5.16 -7.22
C MET A 400 13.97 -4.24 -6.79
N SER A 401 13.78 -3.55 -5.67
CA SER A 401 14.83 -2.73 -5.04
C SER A 401 15.07 -3.20 -3.62
N TRP A 402 16.28 -3.01 -3.11
CA TRP A 402 16.55 -3.27 -1.71
C TRP A 402 15.79 -2.26 -0.83
N PRO A 403 15.30 -2.68 0.34
CA PRO A 403 14.69 -1.75 1.29
C PRO A 403 15.61 -0.58 1.61
N ALA A 404 15.06 0.64 1.60
CA ALA A 404 15.75 1.91 1.83
C ALA A 404 16.83 2.29 0.80
N GLU A 405 16.98 1.55 -0.30
CA GLU A 405 17.89 1.90 -1.40
C GLU A 405 17.40 3.10 -2.20
N ARG A 406 16.08 3.22 -2.37
CA ARG A 406 15.44 4.27 -3.16
C ARG A 406 14.64 5.24 -2.27
N PRO A 407 14.61 6.54 -2.59
CA PRO A 407 13.99 7.54 -1.74
C PRO A 407 12.47 7.56 -1.85
N ILE A 408 11.83 8.12 -0.84
CA ILE A 408 10.46 8.63 -0.91
C ILE A 408 10.51 10.02 -1.53
N LEU A 409 9.79 10.20 -2.63
CA LEU A 409 9.70 11.47 -3.33
C LEU A 409 8.49 12.27 -2.87
N TYR A 410 8.73 13.45 -2.31
CA TYR A 410 7.70 14.47 -2.14
C TYR A 410 7.82 15.53 -3.24
N LEU A 411 6.73 15.76 -3.95
CA LEU A 411 6.65 16.72 -5.03
C LEU A 411 5.48 17.67 -4.81
N TYR A 412 5.75 18.97 -4.84
CA TYR A 412 4.72 19.97 -4.62
C TYR A 412 5.02 21.32 -5.25
N ALA A 413 3.96 22.07 -5.56
CA ALA A 413 4.08 23.38 -6.18
C ALA A 413 4.27 24.49 -5.14
N CYS A 414 5.29 25.31 -5.34
CA CYS A 414 5.53 26.53 -4.57
C CYS A 414 4.71 27.69 -5.16
N GLY A 415 3.78 28.21 -4.34
CA GLY A 415 2.96 29.37 -4.69
C GLY A 415 3.76 30.68 -4.81
N LEU A 416 3.04 31.74 -5.22
CA LEU A 416 3.60 33.06 -5.56
C LEU A 416 3.89 33.99 -4.36
N GLY A 417 3.83 33.54 -3.09
CA GLY A 417 3.90 34.47 -1.95
C GLY A 417 4.55 33.89 -0.70
N GLY A 418 5.61 34.56 -0.23
CA GLY A 418 6.35 34.25 1.00
C GLY A 418 5.83 34.96 2.26
N HIS A 419 4.51 35.05 2.44
CA HIS A 419 3.92 35.82 3.55
C HIS A 419 2.75 35.10 4.26
N SER A 420 2.65 33.78 4.17
CA SER A 420 1.75 33.08 5.09
C SER A 420 2.39 33.04 6.48
N LYS A 421 1.65 33.42 7.52
CA LYS A 421 2.00 33.12 8.94
C LYS A 421 2.05 31.61 9.24
N LYS A 422 1.80 30.77 8.24
CA LYS A 422 1.72 29.32 8.32
C LYS A 422 3.09 28.70 8.11
N LYS A 423 3.34 27.58 8.79
CA LYS A 423 4.54 26.76 8.58
C LYS A 423 4.71 26.41 7.09
N PRO A 424 5.91 26.60 6.52
CA PRO A 424 6.32 26.11 5.19
C PRO A 424 5.93 24.64 4.96
N ILE A 425 5.63 24.27 3.72
CA ILE A 425 5.22 22.89 3.41
C ILE A 425 6.34 21.90 3.75
N ALA A 426 7.60 22.28 3.51
CA ALA A 426 8.72 21.43 3.85
C ALA A 426 8.77 21.12 5.35
N GLU A 427 8.52 22.11 6.21
CA GLU A 427 8.51 21.92 7.66
C GLU A 427 7.34 21.04 8.10
N ARG A 428 6.15 21.20 7.51
CA ARG A 428 5.00 20.34 7.81
C ARG A 428 5.27 18.86 7.54
N VAL A 429 6.07 18.57 6.51
CA VAL A 429 6.49 17.20 6.16
C VAL A 429 7.63 16.72 7.05
N LEU A 430 8.65 17.55 7.25
CA LEU A 430 9.92 17.15 7.84
C LEU A 430 9.94 17.15 9.36
N LEU A 431 9.17 18.04 10.01
CA LEU A 431 9.11 18.14 11.48
C LEU A 431 8.20 17.07 12.07
N GLN A 432 7.25 16.58 11.27
CA GLN A 432 6.36 15.50 11.65
C GLN A 432 6.93 14.17 11.18
N PRO A 433 6.62 13.09 11.88
CA PRO A 433 6.95 11.78 11.38
C PRO A 433 6.22 11.45 10.08
N PRO A 434 6.74 10.50 9.30
CA PRO A 434 5.98 9.96 8.17
C PRO A 434 4.62 9.42 8.65
N GLN A 435 3.59 9.59 7.83
CA GLN A 435 2.26 9.02 8.11
C GLN A 435 2.32 7.50 8.16
N GLN A 436 1.43 6.89 8.96
CA GLN A 436 1.44 5.44 9.18
C GLN A 436 1.20 4.67 7.89
N GLU A 437 0.29 5.15 7.03
CA GLU A 437 -0.02 4.58 5.73
C GLU A 437 1.23 4.53 4.84
N LEU A 438 2.03 5.60 4.83
CA LEU A 438 3.29 5.67 4.10
C LEU A 438 4.36 4.74 4.69
N LEU A 439 4.49 4.70 6.02
CA LEU A 439 5.43 3.79 6.72
C LEU A 439 5.12 2.33 6.37
N GLN A 440 3.86 1.96 6.44
CA GLN A 440 3.41 0.59 6.19
C GLN A 440 3.51 0.21 4.72
N ALA A 441 3.30 1.14 3.78
CA ALA A 441 3.31 0.86 2.35
C ALA A 441 4.71 0.57 1.76
N VAL A 442 5.78 0.96 2.45
CA VAL A 442 7.16 0.77 1.96
C VAL A 442 7.91 -0.30 2.75
N PRO A 443 8.69 -1.20 2.12
CA PRO A 443 9.38 -2.28 2.83
C PRO A 443 10.25 -1.82 4.00
N ALA A 444 10.97 -0.70 3.82
CA ALA A 444 11.87 -0.14 4.83
C ALA A 444 11.14 0.39 6.09
N GLY A 445 9.89 0.83 5.96
CA GLY A 445 9.13 1.41 7.08
C GLY A 445 8.55 0.37 8.03
N MET A 446 8.67 -0.91 7.68
CA MET A 446 8.18 -2.05 8.46
C MET A 446 9.33 -2.96 8.95
N LEU A 447 10.59 -2.52 8.86
CA LEU A 447 11.73 -3.25 9.40
C LEU A 447 11.76 -3.15 10.93
N THR A 448 12.33 -4.17 11.57
CA THR A 448 12.32 -4.32 13.04
C THR A 448 13.01 -3.18 13.79
N ASP A 449 14.04 -2.58 13.19
CA ASP A 449 14.80 -1.47 13.77
C ASP A 449 14.25 -0.08 13.42
N GLU A 450 13.10 -0.02 12.71
CA GLU A 450 12.42 1.22 12.30
C GLU A 450 13.37 2.31 11.76
N PRO A 451 14.18 2.00 10.73
CA PRO A 451 15.20 2.91 10.26
C PRO A 451 14.58 4.19 9.68
N PRO A 452 15.31 5.32 9.72
CA PRO A 452 14.85 6.54 9.09
C PRO A 452 14.67 6.37 7.58
N LEU A 453 13.52 6.81 7.07
CA LEU A 453 13.19 6.71 5.65
C LEU A 453 13.96 7.77 4.85
N PRO A 454 14.61 7.38 3.73
CA PRO A 454 15.28 8.33 2.85
C PRO A 454 14.24 9.20 2.13
N ILE A 455 14.33 10.52 2.29
CA ILE A 455 13.39 11.49 1.68
C ILE A 455 14.09 12.41 0.68
N VAL A 456 13.37 12.73 -0.40
CA VAL A 456 13.72 13.72 -1.42
C VAL A 456 12.55 14.68 -1.62
N LEU A 457 12.83 15.99 -1.62
CA LEU A 457 11.85 17.04 -1.89
C LEU A 457 12.10 17.70 -3.26
N ARG A 458 11.03 17.84 -4.07
CA ARG A 458 11.04 18.53 -5.36
C ARG A 458 9.99 19.64 -5.36
N LEU A 459 10.51 20.87 -5.38
CA LEU A 459 9.74 22.09 -5.21
C LEU A 459 9.46 22.68 -6.60
N LEU A 460 8.30 22.37 -7.16
CA LEU A 460 7.91 22.84 -8.49
C LEU A 460 7.59 24.33 -8.46
N HIS A 461 8.21 25.11 -9.34
CA HIS A 461 7.95 26.54 -9.48
C HIS A 461 7.85 26.96 -10.94
N SER A 462 7.12 28.05 -11.20
CA SER A 462 7.07 28.65 -12.54
C SER A 462 8.30 29.51 -12.81
N SER A 463 8.41 30.03 -14.03
CA SER A 463 9.40 31.05 -14.40
C SER A 463 9.21 32.39 -13.67
N HIS A 464 8.04 32.62 -13.05
CA HIS A 464 7.73 33.86 -12.34
C HIS A 464 8.69 34.08 -11.17
N PRO A 465 9.29 35.28 -11.02
CA PRO A 465 10.29 35.56 -9.99
C PRO A 465 9.85 35.20 -8.57
N ASP A 466 8.60 35.50 -8.20
CA ASP A 466 8.10 35.21 -6.85
C ASP A 466 7.92 33.72 -6.56
N SER A 467 7.51 32.93 -7.57
CA SER A 467 7.39 31.47 -7.44
C SER A 467 8.78 30.85 -7.26
N ARG A 468 9.76 31.29 -8.08
CA ARG A 468 11.16 30.88 -7.97
C ARG A 468 11.78 31.26 -6.62
N ASN A 469 11.54 32.48 -6.15
CA ASN A 469 12.04 32.94 -4.85
C ASN A 469 11.35 32.21 -3.69
N GLY A 470 10.06 31.91 -3.81
CA GLY A 470 9.30 31.08 -2.86
C GLY A 470 9.90 29.68 -2.74
N ALA A 471 10.15 29.01 -3.86
CA ALA A 471 10.77 27.69 -3.87
C ALA A 471 12.19 27.69 -3.30
N ARG A 472 12.99 28.74 -3.56
CA ARG A 472 14.33 28.88 -2.95
C ARG A 472 14.24 29.04 -1.43
N ARG A 473 13.32 29.87 -0.93
CA ARG A 473 13.11 30.02 0.52
C ARG A 473 12.66 28.72 1.18
N GLU A 474 11.66 28.05 0.61
CA GLU A 474 11.21 26.72 1.08
C GLU A 474 12.37 25.72 1.12
N ARG A 475 13.19 25.67 0.07
CA ARG A 475 14.39 24.83 0.01
C ARG A 475 15.36 25.15 1.16
N ASP A 476 15.69 26.43 1.33
CA ASP A 476 16.67 26.86 2.32
C ASP A 476 16.18 26.60 3.74
N ILE A 477 14.88 26.74 4.00
CA ILE A 477 14.26 26.34 5.27
C ILE A 477 14.36 24.82 5.46
N ALA A 478 13.97 24.04 4.45
CA ALA A 478 13.96 22.58 4.51
C ALA A 478 15.36 21.97 4.77
N ILE A 479 16.40 22.56 4.18
CA ILE A 479 17.80 22.15 4.41
C ILE A 479 18.18 22.31 5.88
N ASN A 480 17.75 23.41 6.51
CA ASN A 480 18.11 23.78 7.88
C ASN A 480 17.11 23.27 8.94
N ALA A 481 16.00 22.65 8.54
CA ALA A 481 14.99 22.15 9.45
C ALA A 481 15.51 20.99 10.34
N VAL A 482 15.13 21.00 11.62
CA VAL A 482 15.35 19.90 12.56
C VAL A 482 14.31 18.82 12.29
N ARG A 483 14.67 17.84 11.45
CA ARG A 483 13.77 16.78 10.99
C ARG A 483 13.40 15.81 12.12
N ASP A 484 12.22 15.21 12.04
CA ASP A 484 11.87 14.02 12.84
C ASP A 484 12.92 12.92 12.60
N LYS A 485 13.27 12.19 13.65
CA LYS A 485 14.29 11.14 13.61
C LYS A 485 13.96 9.99 12.64
N ARG A 486 12.70 9.85 12.22
CA ARG A 486 12.24 8.87 11.23
C ARG A 486 12.48 9.31 9.79
N TRP A 487 13.04 10.49 9.57
CA TRP A 487 13.48 10.96 8.26
C TRP A 487 15.00 11.04 8.18
N ARG A 488 15.56 10.60 7.05
CA ARG A 488 16.94 10.94 6.64
C ARG A 488 16.91 11.55 5.25
N LEU A 489 17.73 12.57 5.00
CA LEU A 489 17.87 13.08 3.63
C LEU A 489 18.55 12.01 2.78
N PHE A 490 18.04 11.80 1.57
CA PHE A 490 18.64 10.85 0.65
C PHE A 490 19.98 11.39 0.12
N GLU A 491 21.04 10.61 0.25
CA GLU A 491 22.37 10.95 -0.23
C GLU A 491 22.58 10.36 -1.63
N ASN A 492 22.79 11.23 -2.62
CA ASN A 492 23.23 10.86 -3.97
C ASN A 492 24.01 12.02 -4.60
N ASP A 493 24.38 11.90 -5.88
CA ASP A 493 25.10 12.94 -6.62
C ASP A 493 24.32 14.27 -6.79
N ARG A 494 23.05 14.32 -6.35
CA ARG A 494 22.19 15.50 -6.44
C ARG A 494 21.68 15.92 -5.05
N PRO A 495 21.26 17.18 -4.89
CA PRO A 495 20.63 17.61 -3.65
C PRO A 495 19.32 16.85 -3.37
N ALA A 496 19.16 16.38 -2.14
CA ALA A 496 17.90 15.80 -1.64
C ALA A 496 16.73 16.80 -1.74
N ILE A 497 17.00 18.10 -1.68
CA ILE A 497 15.99 19.16 -1.71
C ILE A 497 16.31 20.09 -2.87
N GLN A 498 15.42 20.18 -3.86
CA GLN A 498 15.67 20.93 -5.08
C GLN A 498 14.44 21.70 -5.56
N ALA A 499 14.67 22.95 -5.98
CA ALA A 499 13.71 23.75 -6.74
C ALA A 499 13.78 23.39 -8.22
N VAL A 500 12.65 23.05 -8.81
CA VAL A 500 12.52 22.59 -10.20
C VAL A 500 11.56 23.52 -10.95
N GLU A 501 12.02 24.07 -12.05
CA GLU A 501 11.24 25.00 -12.87
C GLU A 501 10.39 24.23 -13.88
N TYR A 502 9.07 24.44 -13.90
CA TYR A 502 8.22 24.03 -15.02
C TYR A 502 7.96 25.22 -15.96
N ARG A 503 8.03 24.97 -17.27
CA ARG A 503 7.86 26.00 -18.30
C ARG A 503 6.67 25.70 -19.20
N PRO A 504 5.49 26.30 -18.95
CA PRO A 504 4.35 26.11 -19.83
C PRO A 504 4.53 26.83 -21.16
N ALA A 505 3.98 26.25 -22.23
CA ALA A 505 3.82 26.94 -23.50
C ALA A 505 2.93 28.17 -23.30
N GLY A 506 3.40 29.33 -23.76
CA GLY A 506 2.73 30.62 -23.53
C GLY A 506 3.24 31.42 -22.32
N GLY A 507 4.22 30.91 -21.56
CA GLY A 507 4.88 31.66 -20.50
C GLY A 507 3.93 32.05 -19.36
N GLU A 508 3.98 33.32 -18.92
CA GLU A 508 3.18 33.82 -17.80
C GLU A 508 1.66 33.89 -18.10
N ASP A 509 1.29 33.90 -19.40
CA ASP A 509 -0.10 33.92 -19.87
C ASP A 509 -0.69 32.52 -20.12
N ALA A 510 0.07 31.47 -19.80
CA ALA A 510 -0.33 30.10 -20.05
C ALA A 510 -1.62 29.70 -19.31
N GLY A 511 -2.53 29.04 -20.02
CA GLY A 511 -3.72 28.41 -19.43
C GLY A 511 -3.37 27.20 -18.56
N GLN A 512 -4.34 26.74 -17.76
CA GLN A 512 -4.13 25.62 -16.83
C GLN A 512 -3.72 24.32 -17.53
N ALA A 513 -4.16 24.08 -18.78
CA ALA A 513 -3.76 22.90 -19.54
C ALA A 513 -2.28 22.91 -19.95
N ALA A 514 -1.73 24.07 -20.35
CA ALA A 514 -0.31 24.20 -20.66
C ALA A 514 0.56 24.06 -19.40
N ILE A 515 0.08 24.60 -18.26
CA ILE A 515 0.71 24.40 -16.95
C ILE A 515 0.73 22.92 -16.56
N LEU A 516 -0.40 22.23 -16.73
CA LEU A 516 -0.52 20.80 -16.48
C LEU A 516 0.50 20.01 -17.29
N GLN A 517 0.59 20.26 -18.60
CA GLN A 517 1.52 19.53 -19.46
C GLN A 517 2.99 19.78 -19.11
N ALA A 518 3.34 21.02 -18.74
CA ALA A 518 4.70 21.33 -18.30
C ALA A 518 5.05 20.64 -16.98
N ALA A 519 4.14 20.66 -15.99
CA ALA A 519 4.34 19.97 -14.72
C ALA A 519 4.45 18.44 -14.92
N ARG A 520 3.65 17.87 -15.82
CA ARG A 520 3.72 16.46 -16.20
C ARG A 520 5.11 16.10 -16.74
N THR A 521 5.63 16.93 -17.66
CA THR A 521 6.95 16.72 -18.28
C THR A 521 8.08 16.76 -17.24
N GLU A 522 8.10 17.76 -16.37
CA GLU A 522 9.11 17.85 -15.30
C GLU A 522 8.99 16.71 -14.29
N THR A 523 7.77 16.29 -13.98
CA THR A 523 7.53 15.15 -13.07
C THR A 523 8.07 13.85 -13.66
N ALA A 524 7.90 13.62 -14.96
CA ALA A 524 8.43 12.45 -15.66
C ALA A 524 9.96 12.39 -15.56
N LEU A 525 10.63 13.53 -15.74
CA LEU A 525 12.09 13.65 -15.60
C LEU A 525 12.55 13.33 -14.18
N VAL A 526 11.86 13.87 -13.16
CA VAL A 526 12.16 13.60 -11.76
C VAL A 526 12.00 12.11 -11.42
N LEU A 527 10.89 11.49 -11.85
CA LEU A 527 10.60 10.08 -11.58
C LEU A 527 11.60 9.15 -12.26
N ALA A 528 11.91 9.39 -13.54
CA ALA A 528 12.91 8.63 -14.27
C ALA A 528 14.31 8.71 -13.62
N GLN A 529 14.63 9.86 -13.04
CA GLN A 529 15.93 10.12 -12.44
C GLN A 529 16.09 9.55 -11.03
N LEU A 530 15.02 9.56 -10.22
CA LEU A 530 15.07 9.12 -8.82
C LEU A 530 14.62 7.68 -8.61
N GLN A 531 13.76 7.18 -9.50
CA GLN A 531 13.08 5.89 -9.38
C GLN A 531 12.54 5.62 -7.95
N PRO A 532 11.74 6.51 -7.37
CA PRO A 532 11.43 6.49 -5.94
C PRO A 532 10.71 5.20 -5.49
N SER A 533 10.88 4.84 -4.21
CA SER A 533 10.18 3.72 -3.58
C SER A 533 8.72 4.04 -3.25
N ALA A 534 8.39 5.32 -3.10
CA ALA A 534 7.02 5.83 -3.00
C ALA A 534 6.97 7.30 -3.47
N VAL A 535 5.81 7.74 -3.95
CA VAL A 535 5.57 9.10 -4.42
C VAL A 535 4.48 9.76 -3.61
N VAL A 536 4.73 10.97 -3.13
CA VAL A 536 3.75 11.82 -2.46
C VAL A 536 3.63 13.13 -3.23
N ILE A 537 2.47 13.38 -3.82
CA ILE A 537 2.11 14.67 -4.39
C ILE A 537 1.45 15.50 -3.30
N VAL A 538 1.94 16.71 -3.01
CA VAL A 538 1.23 17.60 -2.08
C VAL A 538 0.30 18.52 -2.88
N GLY A 539 -0.99 18.48 -2.55
CA GLY A 539 -2.07 19.22 -3.20
C GLY A 539 -2.09 20.73 -2.88
N THR A 540 -0.95 21.40 -3.03
CA THR A 540 -0.79 22.84 -2.80
C THR A 540 -0.41 23.58 -4.08
N GLY A 541 -0.68 24.89 -4.13
CA GLY A 541 -0.32 25.74 -5.27
C GLY A 541 -1.29 25.65 -6.44
N SER A 542 -0.79 25.76 -7.67
CA SER A 542 -1.62 25.74 -8.89
C SER A 542 -2.23 24.34 -9.11
N LYS A 543 -3.56 24.27 -9.27
CA LYS A 543 -4.28 23.01 -9.52
C LYS A 543 -3.75 22.28 -10.76
N GLY A 544 -3.42 22.99 -11.84
CA GLY A 544 -2.81 22.40 -13.03
C GLY A 544 -1.48 21.70 -12.75
N VAL A 545 -0.65 22.24 -11.86
CA VAL A 545 0.63 21.61 -11.47
C VAL A 545 0.38 20.34 -10.66
N VAL A 546 -0.52 20.40 -9.66
CA VAL A 546 -0.90 19.23 -8.85
C VAL A 546 -1.42 18.11 -9.74
N LEU A 547 -2.32 18.43 -10.66
CA LEU A 547 -2.93 17.44 -11.56
C LEU A 547 -1.94 16.89 -12.58
N GLY A 548 -1.07 17.73 -13.14
CA GLY A 548 -0.04 17.29 -14.08
C GLY A 548 0.97 16.36 -13.43
N ALA A 549 1.40 16.69 -12.21
CA ALA A 549 2.27 15.82 -11.42
C ALA A 549 1.57 14.52 -11.02
N LEU A 550 0.31 14.59 -10.58
CA LEU A 550 -0.48 13.42 -10.20
C LEU A 550 -0.70 12.47 -11.38
N GLN A 551 -1.08 12.98 -12.55
CA GLN A 551 -1.28 12.15 -13.75
C GLN A 551 -0.01 11.40 -14.16
N GLU A 552 1.14 12.08 -14.14
CA GLU A 552 2.41 11.43 -14.45
C GLU A 552 2.79 10.39 -13.39
N ALA A 553 2.64 10.75 -12.11
CA ALA A 553 2.92 9.84 -11.01
C ALA A 553 2.03 8.60 -11.05
N GLN A 554 0.74 8.74 -11.38
CA GLN A 554 -0.19 7.61 -11.56
C GLN A 554 0.29 6.64 -12.64
N GLN A 555 0.69 7.14 -13.80
CA GLN A 555 1.22 6.30 -14.88
C GLN A 555 2.52 5.60 -14.48
N TRP A 556 3.45 6.35 -13.89
CA TRP A 556 4.74 5.81 -13.49
C TRP A 556 4.58 4.76 -12.39
N CYS A 557 3.82 5.06 -11.33
CA CYS A 557 3.57 4.14 -10.22
C CYS A 557 2.82 2.88 -10.65
N ALA A 558 1.89 2.96 -11.60
CA ALA A 558 1.21 1.79 -12.17
C ALA A 558 2.17 0.81 -12.85
N ILE A 559 3.22 1.33 -13.49
CA ILE A 559 4.22 0.52 -14.21
C ILE A 559 5.28 -0.05 -13.26
N HIS A 560 5.64 0.70 -12.21
CA HIS A 560 6.73 0.37 -11.29
C HIS A 560 6.24 -0.26 -9.98
N ALA A 561 4.93 -0.41 -9.79
CA ALA A 561 4.31 -0.91 -8.56
C ALA A 561 4.81 -0.19 -7.31
N ALA A 562 4.83 1.15 -7.38
CA ALA A 562 5.22 2.02 -6.28
C ALA A 562 3.98 2.67 -5.65
N PRO A 563 3.88 2.77 -4.32
CA PRO A 563 2.80 3.50 -3.65
C PRO A 563 2.73 4.96 -4.10
N LEU A 564 1.51 5.47 -4.30
CA LEU A 564 1.24 6.85 -4.68
C LEU A 564 0.22 7.47 -3.72
N PHE A 565 0.60 8.59 -3.11
CA PHE A 565 -0.25 9.34 -2.21
C PHE A 565 -0.44 10.77 -2.71
N LEU A 566 -1.65 11.31 -2.51
CA LEU A 566 -1.94 12.74 -2.69
C LEU A 566 -2.23 13.33 -1.31
N GLN A 567 -1.31 14.13 -0.78
CA GLN A 567 -1.41 14.71 0.55
C GLN A 567 -1.96 16.13 0.51
N THR A 568 -2.83 16.46 1.45
CA THR A 568 -3.18 17.86 1.75
C THR A 568 -3.08 18.11 3.25
N PHE A 569 -3.02 19.39 3.62
CA PHE A 569 -2.98 19.83 5.01
C PHE A 569 -4.23 20.65 5.33
N ILE A 570 -4.87 20.34 6.45
CA ILE A 570 -5.96 21.10 7.04
C ILE A 570 -5.37 21.84 8.25
N ASP A 571 -5.41 23.17 8.21
CA ASP A 571 -4.96 23.99 9.34
C ASP A 571 -6.09 24.17 10.34
N SER A 572 -5.79 24.05 11.64
CA SER A 572 -6.77 24.37 12.68
C SER A 572 -7.06 25.88 12.74
N ASP A 573 -8.27 26.26 13.14
CA ASP A 573 -8.65 27.67 13.26
C ASP A 573 -7.97 28.38 14.47
N ASN A 574 -7.48 27.62 15.45
CA ASN A 574 -6.99 28.12 16.74
C ASN A 574 -5.46 28.10 16.91
N ASP A 575 -4.75 27.20 16.22
CA ASP A 575 -3.28 27.15 16.25
C ASP A 575 -2.70 26.85 14.86
N MET A 576 -1.87 27.77 14.36
CA MET A 576 -1.25 27.67 13.03
C MET A 576 -0.15 26.61 12.99
N ASP A 577 0.23 26.09 14.16
CA ASP A 577 1.21 25.03 14.34
C ASP A 577 0.60 23.62 14.31
N ASP A 578 -0.71 23.49 14.50
CA ASP A 578 -1.48 22.24 14.41
C ASP A 578 -2.16 22.12 13.04
N SER A 579 -1.39 21.63 12.06
CA SER A 579 -1.94 21.19 10.77
C SER A 579 -2.13 19.68 10.77
N THR A 580 -3.34 19.22 10.55
CA THR A 580 -3.61 17.80 10.30
C THR A 580 -3.38 17.50 8.83
N SER A 581 -2.81 16.34 8.54
CA SER A 581 -2.55 15.91 7.17
C SER A 581 -3.39 14.70 6.82
N GLN A 582 -3.79 14.60 5.56
CA GLN A 582 -4.61 13.51 5.03
C GLN A 582 -4.14 13.11 3.64
N PHE A 583 -4.29 11.83 3.30
CA PHE A 583 -4.15 11.31 1.94
C PHE A 583 -5.52 11.19 1.27
N HIS A 584 -5.56 11.45 -0.04
CA HIS A 584 -6.78 11.43 -0.85
C HIS A 584 -6.87 10.22 -1.75
N ARG A 585 -8.08 9.67 -1.90
CA ARG A 585 -8.34 8.48 -2.72
C ARG A 585 -8.01 8.67 -4.19
N ILE A 586 -8.20 9.87 -4.76
CA ILE A 586 -7.97 10.11 -6.19
C ILE A 586 -6.54 9.78 -6.66
N ALA A 587 -5.56 9.74 -5.75
CA ALA A 587 -4.23 9.24 -6.07
C ALA A 587 -4.29 7.82 -6.65
N MET A 588 -5.13 7.00 -6.06
CA MET A 588 -5.44 5.64 -6.43
C MET A 588 -6.56 5.62 -7.48
N HIS A 589 -6.19 5.35 -8.72
CA HIS A 589 -7.17 5.08 -9.78
C HIS A 589 -7.82 3.70 -9.55
N THR A 590 -9.08 3.51 -9.97
CA THR A 590 -9.86 2.26 -9.75
C THR A 590 -9.10 0.99 -10.19
N GLY A 591 -8.36 1.05 -11.30
CA GLY A 591 -7.54 -0.08 -11.77
C GLY A 591 -6.39 -0.46 -10.83
N ILE A 592 -5.79 0.52 -10.14
CA ILE A 592 -4.75 0.30 -9.12
C ILE A 592 -5.36 -0.25 -7.85
N GLU A 593 -6.55 0.23 -7.47
CA GLU A 593 -7.28 -0.32 -6.34
C GLU A 593 -7.50 -1.83 -6.50
N LYS A 594 -8.02 -2.26 -7.65
CA LYS A 594 -8.21 -3.68 -7.95
C LYS A 594 -6.89 -4.46 -7.88
N ALA A 595 -5.83 -3.93 -8.47
CA ALA A 595 -4.50 -4.55 -8.45
C ALA A 595 -3.98 -4.76 -7.02
N LEU A 596 -4.13 -3.76 -6.14
CA LEU A 596 -3.70 -3.84 -4.75
C LEU A 596 -4.51 -4.85 -3.93
N ARG A 597 -5.83 -4.93 -4.14
CA ARG A 597 -6.67 -5.96 -3.51
C ARG A 597 -6.24 -7.35 -3.92
N ASN A 598 -6.06 -7.59 -5.22
CA ASN A 598 -5.67 -8.91 -5.70
C ASN A 598 -4.28 -9.31 -5.21
N ALA A 599 -3.33 -8.36 -5.14
CA ALA A 599 -2.03 -8.58 -4.53
C ALA A 599 -2.13 -8.86 -3.01
N ALA A 600 -3.07 -8.22 -2.32
CA ALA A 600 -3.36 -8.51 -0.91
C ALA A 600 -3.95 -9.91 -0.73
N ALA A 601 -4.89 -10.32 -1.59
CA ALA A 601 -5.48 -11.66 -1.58
C ALA A 601 -4.40 -12.74 -1.78
N ALA A 602 -3.53 -12.56 -2.77
CA ALA A 602 -2.37 -13.45 -2.99
C ALA A 602 -1.43 -13.50 -1.76
N SER A 603 -1.19 -12.35 -1.12
CA SER A 603 -0.42 -12.29 0.12
C SER A 603 -1.10 -13.03 1.28
N LEU A 604 -2.43 -12.93 1.42
CA LEU A 604 -3.18 -13.67 2.44
C LEU A 604 -3.17 -15.17 2.18
N ARG A 605 -3.29 -15.62 0.92
CA ARG A 605 -3.19 -17.04 0.55
C ARG A 605 -1.88 -17.68 0.98
N SER A 606 -0.80 -16.90 1.00
CA SER A 606 0.53 -17.34 1.45
C SER A 606 0.81 -17.13 2.95
N LEU A 607 -0.22 -16.76 3.74
CA LEU A 607 -0.12 -16.33 5.15
C LEU A 607 0.87 -15.16 5.34
N ASN A 608 1.13 -14.39 4.29
CA ASN A 608 2.06 -13.26 4.32
C ASN A 608 1.34 -11.97 4.69
N LEU A 609 0.94 -11.88 5.96
CA LEU A 609 0.20 -10.74 6.50
C LEU A 609 0.97 -9.42 6.33
N LEU A 610 2.30 -9.42 6.41
CA LEU A 610 3.10 -8.19 6.24
C LEU A 610 3.04 -7.64 4.81
N SER A 611 3.13 -8.51 3.80
CA SER A 611 2.95 -8.09 2.41
C SER A 611 1.53 -7.58 2.15
N ALA A 612 0.51 -8.22 2.75
CA ALA A 612 -0.87 -7.74 2.69
C ALA A 612 -1.02 -6.34 3.32
N VAL A 613 -0.44 -6.09 4.50
CA VAL A 613 -0.40 -4.75 5.13
C VAL A 613 0.21 -3.73 4.16
N ARG A 614 1.35 -4.05 3.53
CA ARG A 614 2.05 -3.12 2.63
C ARG A 614 1.20 -2.68 1.46
N VAL A 615 0.60 -3.62 0.73
CA VAL A 615 -0.22 -3.26 -0.43
C VAL A 615 -1.53 -2.58 -0.04
N LEU A 616 -2.16 -2.98 1.07
CA LEU A 616 -3.39 -2.36 1.54
C LEU A 616 -3.14 -0.94 2.08
N SER A 617 -2.00 -0.68 2.72
CA SER A 617 -1.61 0.67 3.18
C SER A 617 -1.16 1.60 2.06
N ALA A 618 -0.76 1.06 0.90
CA ALA A 618 -0.63 1.85 -0.34
C ALA A 618 -2.00 2.30 -0.89
N GLY A 619 -3.08 1.76 -0.33
CA GLY A 619 -4.43 1.91 -0.79
C GLY A 619 -5.20 3.11 -0.25
N ASP A 620 -6.52 3.05 -0.39
CA ASP A 620 -7.44 4.05 0.19
C ASP A 620 -7.73 3.79 1.68
N TYR A 621 -8.51 4.66 2.30
CA TYR A 621 -8.88 4.55 3.72
C TYR A 621 -9.54 3.21 4.11
N LYS A 622 -10.44 2.65 3.29
CA LYS A 622 -11.06 1.33 3.55
C LYS A 622 -10.02 0.22 3.49
N MET A 623 -9.06 0.31 2.57
CA MET A 623 -7.92 -0.61 2.53
C MET A 623 -7.01 -0.43 3.73
N THR A 624 -6.83 0.80 4.23
CA THR A 624 -6.09 1.06 5.48
C THR A 624 -6.74 0.34 6.68
N ILE A 625 -8.07 0.26 6.75
CA ILE A 625 -8.78 -0.52 7.79
C ILE A 625 -8.44 -2.01 7.66
N LEU A 626 -8.45 -2.56 6.44
CA LEU A 626 -8.04 -3.94 6.19
C LEU A 626 -6.56 -4.16 6.55
N ALA A 627 -5.68 -3.21 6.23
CA ALA A 627 -4.27 -3.25 6.59
C ALA A 627 -4.08 -3.29 8.11
N GLN A 628 -4.85 -2.51 8.88
CA GLN A 628 -4.82 -2.56 10.35
C GLN A 628 -5.26 -3.93 10.88
N GLY A 629 -6.28 -4.55 10.27
CA GLY A 629 -6.69 -5.91 10.61
C GLY A 629 -5.60 -6.94 10.33
N CYS A 630 -4.96 -6.86 9.16
CA CYS A 630 -3.81 -7.71 8.81
C CYS A 630 -2.64 -7.52 9.79
N ASP A 631 -2.30 -6.28 10.16
CA ASP A 631 -1.20 -6.00 11.08
C ASP A 631 -1.50 -6.50 12.50
N THR A 632 -2.76 -6.40 12.94
CA THR A 632 -3.20 -6.94 14.23
C THR A 632 -3.01 -8.46 14.28
N LEU A 633 -3.52 -9.20 13.28
CA LEU A 633 -3.33 -10.66 13.21
C LEU A 633 -1.86 -11.04 13.11
N ARG A 634 -1.05 -10.24 12.41
CA ARG A 634 0.40 -10.44 12.28
C ARG A 634 1.11 -10.30 13.62
N GLN A 635 0.76 -9.27 14.39
CA GLN A 635 1.33 -9.05 15.73
C GLN A 635 0.93 -10.17 16.69
N GLU A 636 -0.34 -10.61 16.66
CA GLU A 636 -0.81 -11.75 17.46
C GLU A 636 -0.06 -13.04 17.12
N TYR A 637 0.14 -13.34 15.82
CA TYR A 637 0.94 -14.47 15.34
C TYR A 637 2.40 -14.38 15.83
N ALA A 638 3.05 -13.23 15.66
CA ALA A 638 4.44 -13.04 16.08
C ALA A 638 4.61 -13.14 17.61
N ASN A 639 3.65 -12.61 18.37
CA ASN A 639 3.63 -12.71 19.83
C ASN A 639 3.49 -14.18 20.27
N ALA A 640 2.61 -14.95 19.64
CA ALA A 640 2.45 -16.38 19.93
C ALA A 640 3.75 -17.18 19.66
N VAL A 641 4.41 -16.95 18.51
CA VAL A 641 5.67 -17.62 18.15
C VAL A 641 6.82 -17.30 19.13
N THR A 642 6.81 -16.09 19.70
CA THR A 642 7.87 -15.63 20.60
C THR A 642 7.54 -15.76 22.08
N ALA A 643 6.34 -16.20 22.42
CA ALA A 643 5.86 -16.28 23.79
C ALA A 643 6.70 -17.25 24.65
N ASP A 644 6.96 -16.82 25.89
CA ASP A 644 7.54 -17.68 26.92
C ASP A 644 6.53 -18.74 27.40
N ASN A 645 5.25 -18.36 27.51
CA ASN A 645 4.14 -19.22 27.88
C ASN A 645 3.16 -19.36 26.71
N LEU A 646 3.28 -20.47 25.96
CA LEU A 646 2.47 -20.69 24.76
C LEU A 646 0.98 -20.95 25.09
N ASP A 647 0.65 -21.37 26.31
CA ASP A 647 -0.73 -21.66 26.70
C ASP A 647 -1.61 -20.40 26.76
N GLU A 648 -1.04 -19.23 27.03
CA GLU A 648 -1.74 -17.93 26.96
C GLU A 648 -2.16 -17.57 25.52
N HIS A 649 -1.54 -18.21 24.53
CA HIS A 649 -1.80 -18.00 23.11
C HIS A 649 -2.43 -19.23 22.45
N ALA A 650 -2.90 -20.21 23.21
CA ALA A 650 -3.40 -21.48 22.66
C ALA A 650 -4.53 -21.30 21.63
N GLY A 651 -5.44 -20.36 21.85
CA GLY A 651 -6.48 -20.02 20.87
C GLY A 651 -5.93 -19.44 19.56
N VAL A 652 -4.88 -18.61 19.61
CA VAL A 652 -4.20 -18.08 18.41
C VAL A 652 -3.48 -19.20 17.67
N VAL A 653 -2.76 -20.08 18.40
CA VAL A 653 -2.11 -21.27 17.82
C VAL A 653 -3.13 -22.13 17.07
N LEU A 654 -4.26 -22.42 17.71
CA LEU A 654 -5.33 -23.20 17.11
C LEU A 654 -5.90 -22.54 15.84
N GLY A 655 -6.27 -21.25 15.91
CA GLY A 655 -6.83 -20.52 14.78
C GLY A 655 -5.87 -20.40 13.60
N VAL A 656 -4.56 -20.27 13.84
CA VAL A 656 -3.54 -20.27 12.79
C VAL A 656 -3.41 -21.65 12.15
N LEU A 657 -3.36 -22.74 12.93
CA LEU A 657 -3.27 -24.09 12.39
C LEU A 657 -4.51 -24.45 11.53
N GLU A 658 -5.70 -24.08 11.98
CA GLU A 658 -6.94 -24.27 11.22
C GLU A 658 -6.90 -23.46 9.90
N THR A 659 -6.40 -22.23 9.94
CA THR A 659 -6.23 -21.41 8.74
C THR A 659 -5.21 -22.02 7.78
N ILE A 660 -4.10 -22.57 8.28
CA ILE A 660 -3.09 -23.23 7.45
C ILE A 660 -3.68 -24.44 6.72
N VAL A 661 -4.58 -25.21 7.36
CA VAL A 661 -5.26 -26.35 6.71
C VAL A 661 -6.12 -25.88 5.53
N ASP A 662 -6.85 -24.78 5.69
CA ASP A 662 -7.67 -24.19 4.62
C ASP A 662 -6.76 -23.70 3.46
N LEU A 663 -5.76 -22.88 3.78
CA LEU A 663 -4.82 -22.32 2.78
C LEU A 663 -4.00 -23.39 2.04
N TRP A 664 -3.64 -24.49 2.71
CA TRP A 664 -2.91 -25.58 2.07
C TRP A 664 -3.70 -26.21 0.91
N THR A 665 -5.02 -26.26 1.06
CA THR A 665 -5.91 -26.84 0.05
C THR A 665 -5.99 -25.95 -1.19
N GLU A 666 -5.91 -24.63 -1.01
CA GLU A 666 -5.88 -23.64 -2.10
C GLU A 666 -4.53 -23.62 -2.84
N ALA A 667 -3.42 -23.83 -2.13
CA ALA A 667 -2.07 -23.72 -2.66
C ALA A 667 -1.56 -24.98 -3.40
N GLN A 668 -2.37 -25.62 -4.26
CA GLN A 668 -2.00 -26.93 -4.82
C GLN A 668 -0.69 -26.96 -5.60
N ASP A 669 -0.47 -25.96 -6.46
CA ASP A 669 0.70 -25.85 -7.33
C ASP A 669 1.69 -24.77 -6.87
N ASP A 670 1.41 -24.11 -5.75
CA ASP A 670 2.27 -23.11 -5.13
C ASP A 670 3.10 -23.74 -3.99
N TRP A 671 4.22 -24.33 -4.38
CA TRP A 671 5.21 -24.93 -3.48
C TRP A 671 5.87 -23.86 -2.57
N GLU A 672 5.89 -22.56 -2.93
CA GLU A 672 6.46 -21.51 -2.07
C GLU A 672 5.59 -21.35 -0.85
N THR A 673 4.29 -21.19 -1.12
CA THR A 673 3.25 -21.05 -0.11
C THR A 673 3.23 -22.29 0.78
N ARG A 674 3.22 -23.49 0.23
CA ARG A 674 3.22 -24.72 1.04
C ARG A 674 4.44 -24.84 1.95
N ILE A 675 5.63 -24.47 1.48
CA ILE A 675 6.84 -24.44 2.31
C ILE A 675 6.69 -23.43 3.46
N ARG A 676 6.19 -22.23 3.17
CA ARG A 676 5.94 -21.20 4.19
C ARG A 676 4.94 -21.67 5.24
N LEU A 677 3.82 -22.25 4.80
CA LEU A 677 2.77 -22.79 5.65
C LEU A 677 3.32 -23.91 6.56
N MET A 678 4.15 -24.81 6.02
CA MET A 678 4.79 -25.86 6.81
C MET A 678 5.75 -25.31 7.87
N VAL A 679 6.53 -24.27 7.53
CA VAL A 679 7.40 -23.59 8.49
C VAL A 679 6.58 -22.87 9.57
N ALA A 680 5.51 -22.15 9.19
CA ALA A 680 4.66 -21.43 10.12
C ALA A 680 3.99 -22.37 11.14
N ALA A 681 3.42 -23.49 10.68
CA ALA A 681 2.79 -24.49 11.55
C ALA A 681 3.77 -25.14 12.54
N ALA A 682 5.01 -25.43 12.10
CA ALA A 682 6.04 -25.93 13.00
C ALA A 682 6.46 -24.87 14.03
N GLU A 683 6.69 -23.63 13.61
CA GLU A 683 7.21 -22.58 14.51
C GLU A 683 6.17 -22.07 15.50
N ILE A 684 4.88 -21.98 15.14
CA ILE A 684 3.84 -21.57 16.09
C ILE A 684 3.53 -22.64 17.15
N THR A 685 3.86 -23.90 16.89
CA THR A 685 3.67 -24.99 17.84
C THR A 685 4.90 -25.23 18.74
N ARG A 686 5.93 -24.39 18.60
CA ARG A 686 7.17 -24.51 19.36
C ARG A 686 7.03 -23.96 20.76
N CYS A 687 7.36 -24.79 21.74
CA CYS A 687 7.62 -24.29 23.08
C CYS A 687 9.11 -23.92 23.28
N LYS A 688 9.41 -22.65 23.60
CA LYS A 688 10.79 -22.18 23.89
C LYS A 688 11.27 -22.57 25.30
N LYS A 689 10.37 -22.65 26.29
CA LYS A 689 10.67 -23.05 27.68
C LYS A 689 9.82 -24.24 28.10
N LYS A 690 10.47 -25.38 28.34
CA LYS A 690 9.79 -26.55 28.92
C LYS A 690 9.28 -26.20 30.32
N SER A 691 8.04 -26.55 30.64
CA SER A 691 7.46 -26.28 31.95
C SER A 691 8.29 -26.90 33.07
N ASP A 692 8.50 -26.14 34.16
CA ASP A 692 8.94 -26.73 35.42
C ASP A 692 7.96 -27.86 35.81
N LYS A 693 8.45 -28.95 36.41
CA LYS A 693 7.67 -30.16 36.76
C LYS A 693 6.42 -29.90 37.65
N LYS A 694 6.17 -28.66 38.07
CA LYS A 694 5.09 -28.26 38.98
C LYS A 694 3.91 -27.56 38.31
N THR A 695 4.02 -27.12 37.05
CA THR A 695 2.93 -26.43 36.34
C THR A 695 2.39 -27.31 35.23
N ILE A 696 1.08 -27.57 35.22
CA ILE A 696 0.41 -28.28 34.13
C ILE A 696 0.33 -27.32 32.95
N SER A 697 0.97 -27.68 31.84
CA SER A 697 0.91 -26.93 30.59
C SER A 697 0.34 -27.77 29.47
N LEU A 698 -0.51 -27.19 28.61
CA LEU A 698 -1.08 -27.85 27.44
C LEU A 698 -0.02 -28.03 26.35
N LEU A 699 0.66 -26.94 25.99
CA LEU A 699 1.55 -26.85 24.82
C LEU A 699 3.04 -26.94 25.16
N ALA A 700 3.43 -26.90 26.45
CA ALA A 700 4.84 -26.97 26.89
C ALA A 700 5.31 -28.35 27.40
N LYS A 701 4.52 -29.41 27.16
CA LYS A 701 4.89 -30.79 27.56
C LYS A 701 6.11 -31.27 26.77
N SER A 702 6.96 -32.08 27.39
CA SER A 702 8.05 -32.75 26.67
C SER A 702 7.52 -33.92 25.85
N ALA A 703 8.07 -34.12 24.64
CA ALA A 703 7.89 -35.35 23.87
C ALA A 703 8.32 -36.54 24.73
N THR A 704 7.63 -37.67 24.62
CA THR A 704 7.89 -38.87 25.41
C THR A 704 8.25 -40.03 24.52
N ILE A 705 7.41 -40.27 23.50
CA ILE A 705 7.61 -41.33 22.51
C ILE A 705 8.73 -40.91 21.56
N LEU A 706 8.83 -39.65 21.19
CA LEU A 706 9.83 -39.14 20.25
C LEU A 706 11.10 -38.58 20.92
N GLU A 707 11.41 -38.97 22.15
CA GLU A 707 12.72 -38.66 22.74
C GLU A 707 13.86 -39.36 21.98
N ASP A 708 15.02 -38.71 21.85
CA ASP A 708 16.16 -39.23 21.06
C ASP A 708 16.58 -40.66 21.47
N LYS A 709 16.58 -40.94 22.77
CA LYS A 709 16.88 -42.27 23.31
C LYS A 709 15.90 -43.35 22.85
N GLU A 710 14.63 -42.99 22.68
CA GLU A 710 13.54 -43.91 22.41
C GLU A 710 13.38 -44.14 20.91
N ILE A 711 13.61 -43.09 20.11
CA ILE A 711 13.83 -43.21 18.67
C ILE A 711 15.00 -44.15 18.40
N ARG A 712 16.13 -43.99 19.10
CA ARG A 712 17.30 -44.85 18.94
C ARG A 712 16.99 -46.32 19.27
N LYS A 713 16.32 -46.59 20.39
CA LYS A 713 15.89 -47.96 20.74
C LYS A 713 14.98 -48.55 19.67
N ARG A 714 14.01 -47.79 19.16
CA ARG A 714 13.11 -48.26 18.09
C ARG A 714 13.86 -48.58 16.81
N ARG A 715 14.82 -47.74 16.43
CA ARG A 715 15.70 -47.96 15.28
C ARG A 715 16.58 -49.20 15.44
N GLU A 716 17.13 -49.44 16.63
CA GLU A 716 17.91 -50.65 16.94
C GLU A 716 17.05 -51.92 16.94
N ALA A 717 15.76 -51.80 17.27
CA ALA A 717 14.79 -52.88 17.26
C ALA A 717 14.03 -53.05 15.93
N ASP A 718 14.35 -52.25 14.90
CA ASP A 718 13.64 -52.20 13.60
C ASP A 718 12.11 -52.13 13.75
N SER A 719 11.65 -51.23 14.63
CA SER A 719 10.25 -51.08 15.01
C SER A 719 9.77 -49.65 14.84
N ARG A 720 8.47 -49.48 14.53
CA ARG A 720 7.84 -48.17 14.35
C ARG A 720 6.63 -48.02 15.26
N CYS A 721 6.25 -46.77 15.53
CA CYS A 721 5.04 -46.45 16.28
C CYS A 721 3.97 -45.84 15.35
N ALA A 722 2.72 -46.24 15.55
CA ALA A 722 1.59 -45.61 14.86
C ALA A 722 1.39 -44.16 15.32
N VAL A 723 1.00 -43.28 14.40
CA VAL A 723 0.76 -41.85 14.68
C VAL A 723 -0.30 -41.66 15.76
N ASP A 724 -1.32 -42.51 15.79
CA ASP A 724 -2.44 -42.41 16.74
C ASP A 724 -2.02 -42.60 18.21
N ASN A 725 -0.82 -43.16 18.44
CA ASN A 725 -0.27 -43.30 19.78
C ASN A 725 0.52 -42.07 20.24
N LEU A 726 0.78 -41.11 19.36
CA LEU A 726 1.59 -39.93 19.69
C LEU A 726 0.83 -38.96 20.60
N THR A 727 1.52 -38.45 21.60
CA THR A 727 1.02 -37.34 22.42
C THR A 727 1.11 -36.01 21.67
N LEU A 728 0.46 -34.95 22.17
CA LEU A 728 0.55 -33.62 21.56
C LEU A 728 2.00 -33.15 21.39
N SER A 729 2.84 -33.32 22.41
CA SER A 729 4.26 -32.94 22.35
C SER A 729 5.08 -33.79 21.39
N ASP A 730 4.69 -35.05 21.19
CA ASP A 730 5.28 -35.91 20.16
C ASP A 730 4.87 -35.42 18.75
N LEU A 731 3.61 -35.06 18.53
CA LEU A 731 3.14 -34.51 17.25
C LEU A 731 3.82 -33.17 16.92
N GLN A 732 3.94 -32.26 17.89
CA GLN A 732 4.69 -31.01 17.73
C GLN A 732 6.15 -31.27 17.33
N ARG A 733 6.79 -32.26 17.97
CA ARG A 733 8.15 -32.67 17.62
C ARG A 733 8.24 -33.27 16.22
N LEU A 734 7.23 -34.04 15.78
CA LEU A 734 7.16 -34.60 14.43
C LEU A 734 7.09 -33.49 13.38
N LEU A 735 6.25 -32.45 13.58
CA LEU A 735 6.21 -31.27 12.71
C LEU A 735 7.59 -30.63 12.57
N TYR A 736 8.32 -30.50 13.68
CA TYR A 736 9.68 -29.98 13.69
C TYR A 736 10.70 -30.82 12.92
N MET A 737 10.61 -32.14 13.05
CA MET A 737 11.49 -33.07 12.34
C MET A 737 11.25 -33.03 10.83
N ILE A 738 9.98 -32.96 10.41
CA ILE A 738 9.59 -32.79 9.00
C ILE A 738 10.14 -31.45 8.47
N ARG A 739 9.88 -30.36 9.19
CA ARG A 739 10.33 -29.02 8.82
C ARG A 739 11.85 -28.94 8.64
N ASN A 740 12.63 -29.53 9.53
CA ASN A 740 14.10 -29.52 9.43
C ASN A 740 14.65 -30.25 8.19
N ASN A 741 13.86 -31.14 7.59
CA ASN A 741 14.24 -31.87 6.38
C ASN A 741 14.02 -31.08 5.08
N LEU A 742 13.40 -29.90 5.14
CA LEU A 742 13.21 -29.01 3.97
C LEU A 742 14.54 -28.49 3.42
N VAL A 743 14.66 -28.46 2.10
CA VAL A 743 15.83 -27.99 1.33
C VAL A 743 16.17 -26.52 1.59
N ILE A 744 15.16 -25.69 1.88
CA ILE A 744 15.37 -24.26 2.20
C ILE A 744 15.91 -24.02 3.62
N LEU A 745 16.04 -25.07 4.45
CA LEU A 745 16.49 -24.96 5.84
C LEU A 745 17.82 -25.69 6.07
N HIS A 746 17.76 -26.95 6.51
CA HIS A 746 18.93 -27.77 6.83
C HIS A 746 18.97 -29.10 6.06
N GLY A 747 17.85 -29.46 5.45
CA GLY A 747 17.70 -30.74 4.78
C GLY A 747 18.02 -30.66 3.29
N SER A 748 17.67 -31.74 2.61
CA SER A 748 17.74 -31.86 1.15
C SER A 748 16.42 -32.41 0.58
N GLY A 749 15.36 -32.27 1.37
CA GLY A 749 14.03 -32.79 1.07
C GLY A 749 13.13 -31.71 0.48
N THR A 750 12.29 -32.15 -0.45
CA THR A 750 11.14 -31.43 -0.99
C THR A 750 10.00 -31.59 0.01
N ILE A 751 8.80 -31.05 -0.21
CA ILE A 751 7.70 -31.18 0.77
C ILE A 751 7.42 -32.65 1.12
N ASP A 752 7.16 -33.49 0.12
CA ASP A 752 6.85 -34.91 0.35
C ASP A 752 8.05 -35.70 0.86
N LYS A 753 9.26 -35.46 0.33
CA LYS A 753 10.47 -36.11 0.83
C LYS A 753 10.79 -35.71 2.28
N SER A 754 10.44 -34.49 2.67
CA SER A 754 10.62 -34.00 4.05
C SER A 754 9.61 -34.63 4.99
N MET A 755 8.39 -34.87 4.53
CA MET A 755 7.41 -35.69 5.23
C MET A 755 7.98 -37.10 5.45
N ASP A 756 8.31 -37.82 4.38
CA ASP A 756 8.84 -39.19 4.47
C ASP A 756 10.03 -39.29 5.43
N ARG A 757 11.02 -38.41 5.27
CA ARG A 757 12.20 -38.39 6.14
C ARG A 757 11.85 -38.04 7.58
N GLY A 758 10.94 -37.11 7.82
CA GLY A 758 10.52 -36.75 9.18
C GLY A 758 9.88 -37.93 9.91
N PHE A 759 9.01 -38.68 9.23
CA PHE A 759 8.41 -39.91 9.76
C PHE A 759 9.45 -41.03 9.94
N ASP A 760 10.34 -41.21 8.97
CA ASP A 760 11.41 -42.20 9.03
C ASP A 760 12.38 -41.91 10.18
N ASP A 761 12.81 -40.65 10.33
CA ASP A 761 13.69 -40.20 11.41
C ASP A 761 13.04 -40.39 12.77
N ALA A 762 11.73 -40.14 12.88
CA ALA A 762 10.96 -40.31 14.12
C ALA A 762 10.63 -41.77 14.44
N GLN A 763 10.84 -42.69 13.49
CA GLN A 763 10.41 -44.09 13.55
C GLN A 763 8.89 -44.19 13.77
N VAL A 764 8.14 -43.44 12.97
CA VAL A 764 6.67 -43.36 12.99
C VAL A 764 6.12 -43.88 11.65
N GLU A 765 5.02 -44.63 11.68
CA GLU A 765 4.35 -45.10 10.46
C GLU A 765 3.57 -43.96 9.79
N ARG A 766 3.82 -43.68 8.50
CA ARG A 766 3.15 -42.58 7.79
C ARG A 766 1.72 -42.92 7.32
N GLU A 767 1.48 -44.16 6.88
CA GLU A 767 0.18 -44.64 6.39
C GLU A 767 -0.54 -43.69 5.40
N ASP A 768 0.14 -43.29 4.31
CA ASP A 768 -0.37 -42.37 3.26
C ASP A 768 -0.85 -40.98 3.75
N MET A 769 -0.56 -40.62 5.00
CA MET A 769 -0.98 -39.36 5.60
C MET A 769 -0.43 -38.15 4.84
N SER A 770 -1.34 -37.21 4.51
CA SER A 770 -0.98 -35.90 3.96
C SER A 770 -0.59 -34.92 5.07
N TYR A 771 0.06 -33.81 4.73
CA TYR A 771 0.40 -32.78 5.72
C TYR A 771 -0.85 -32.17 6.39
N PRO A 772 -1.95 -31.83 5.66
CA PRO A 772 -3.21 -31.44 6.28
C PRO A 772 -3.77 -32.45 7.27
N ASP A 773 -3.65 -33.76 6.99
CA ASP A 773 -4.14 -34.79 7.91
C ASP A 773 -3.35 -34.83 9.21
N LEU A 774 -2.02 -34.65 9.13
CA LEU A 774 -1.17 -34.49 10.32
C LEU A 774 -1.54 -33.24 11.12
N LEU A 775 -1.78 -32.10 10.45
CA LEU A 775 -2.21 -30.87 11.13
C LEU A 775 -3.58 -31.03 11.81
N ARG A 776 -4.55 -31.69 11.16
CA ARG A 776 -5.85 -32.00 11.77
C ARG A 776 -5.68 -32.86 13.02
N LYS A 777 -4.79 -33.86 13.00
CA LYS A 777 -4.49 -34.65 14.21
C LYS A 777 -3.91 -33.79 15.34
N VAL A 778 -3.02 -32.83 15.03
CA VAL A 778 -2.49 -31.88 16.02
C VAL A 778 -3.62 -31.02 16.59
N ILE A 779 -4.47 -30.44 15.74
CA ILE A 779 -5.62 -29.60 16.10
C ILE A 779 -6.60 -30.37 17.01
N ASP A 780 -6.98 -31.58 16.61
CA ASP A 780 -7.89 -32.43 17.38
C ASP A 780 -7.28 -32.77 18.74
N ARG A 781 -5.99 -33.07 18.79
CA ARG A 781 -5.29 -33.35 20.05
C ARG A 781 -5.23 -32.13 20.97
N ILE A 782 -5.01 -30.92 20.45
CA ILE A 782 -5.08 -29.67 21.22
C ILE A 782 -6.47 -29.52 21.85
N LYS A 783 -7.54 -29.70 21.06
CA LYS A 783 -8.92 -29.58 21.53
C LYS A 783 -9.26 -30.62 22.59
N MET A 784 -8.86 -31.87 22.39
CA MET A 784 -9.07 -32.96 23.35
C MET A 784 -8.32 -32.72 24.66
N ASP A 785 -7.01 -32.43 24.61
CA ASP A 785 -6.20 -32.22 25.80
C ASP A 785 -6.66 -30.98 26.59
N ALA A 786 -7.15 -29.93 25.91
CA ALA A 786 -7.74 -28.76 26.56
C ALA A 786 -9.05 -29.08 27.30
N GLN A 787 -9.93 -29.89 26.71
CA GLN A 787 -11.16 -30.36 27.37
C GLN A 787 -10.85 -31.23 28.59
N ASP A 788 -9.88 -32.14 28.48
CA ASP A 788 -9.44 -32.98 29.59
C ASP A 788 -8.92 -32.12 30.77
N LEU A 789 -8.16 -31.07 30.48
CA LEU A 789 -7.67 -30.13 31.51
C LEU A 789 -8.81 -29.36 32.19
N GLN A 790 -9.84 -28.95 31.45
CA GLN A 790 -11.02 -28.28 32.00
C GLN A 790 -11.86 -29.19 32.91
N THR A 791 -11.86 -30.51 32.66
CA THR A 791 -12.63 -31.48 33.47
C THR A 791 -11.88 -31.98 34.71
N GLN A 792 -10.55 -31.92 34.72
CA GLN A 792 -9.71 -32.47 35.80
C GLN A 792 -9.39 -31.48 36.93
N ASP A 793 -9.56 -30.17 36.74
CA ASP A 793 -9.00 -29.16 37.66
C ASP A 793 -10.02 -28.08 38.07
N CYS A 794 -10.70 -28.28 39.21
CA CYS A 794 -11.51 -27.25 39.88
C CYS A 794 -10.65 -26.28 40.73
N SER A 795 -9.30 -26.32 40.61
CA SER A 795 -8.38 -25.66 41.56
C SER A 795 -7.19 -24.91 40.97
N SER A 796 -7.01 -24.83 39.64
CA SER A 796 -5.98 -23.99 39.02
C SER A 796 -6.50 -22.58 38.69
N ASP A 797 -5.67 -21.57 38.97
CA ASP A 797 -6.04 -20.15 38.95
C ASP A 797 -6.26 -19.53 37.55
N THR A 798 -6.11 -20.28 36.45
CA THR A 798 -6.55 -19.84 35.12
C THR A 798 -6.72 -21.01 34.14
N PRO A 799 -7.92 -21.25 33.56
CA PRO A 799 -8.09 -22.27 32.51
C PRO A 799 -7.38 -21.86 31.21
N VAL A 800 -6.78 -22.83 30.51
CA VAL A 800 -6.21 -22.59 29.17
C VAL A 800 -7.35 -22.30 28.20
N LEU A 801 -7.39 -21.08 27.66
CA LEU A 801 -8.41 -20.63 26.73
C LEU A 801 -7.97 -20.95 25.29
N ILE A 802 -8.72 -21.86 24.66
CA ILE A 802 -8.53 -22.21 23.25
C ILE A 802 -9.49 -21.47 22.32
N ASP A 803 -10.43 -20.69 22.88
CA ASP A 803 -11.35 -19.87 22.12
C ASP A 803 -10.62 -18.61 21.63
N SER A 804 -10.57 -18.41 20.32
CA SER A 804 -10.04 -17.23 19.67
C SER A 804 -10.85 -16.91 18.42
N ASP A 805 -11.01 -15.62 18.15
CA ASP A 805 -11.62 -15.13 16.92
C ASP A 805 -10.62 -15.00 15.76
N TRP A 806 -9.34 -15.37 15.95
CA TRP A 806 -8.26 -15.16 14.98
C TRP A 806 -8.61 -15.68 13.59
N MET A 807 -9.08 -16.94 13.48
CA MET A 807 -9.47 -17.54 12.20
C MET A 807 -10.66 -16.80 11.57
N SER A 808 -11.66 -16.41 12.37
CA SER A 808 -12.84 -15.70 11.87
C SER A 808 -12.49 -14.30 11.36
N ARG A 809 -11.59 -13.58 12.05
CA ARG A 809 -11.04 -12.30 11.61
C ARG A 809 -10.20 -12.46 10.34
N PHE A 810 -9.40 -13.53 10.24
CA PHE A 810 -8.64 -13.83 9.02
C PHE A 810 -9.57 -14.06 7.82
N LYS A 811 -10.61 -14.88 7.97
CA LYS A 811 -11.61 -15.12 6.91
C LYS A 811 -12.35 -13.84 6.53
N SER A 812 -12.75 -13.04 7.51
CA SER A 812 -13.37 -11.73 7.25
C SER A 812 -12.43 -10.78 6.48
N LEU A 813 -11.11 -10.88 6.65
CA LEU A 813 -10.15 -10.12 5.85
C LEU A 813 -10.05 -10.66 4.42
N GLN A 814 -10.01 -11.98 4.21
CA GLN A 814 -10.07 -12.57 2.87
C GLN A 814 -11.35 -12.12 2.14
N ASP A 815 -12.50 -12.27 2.79
CA ASP A 815 -13.80 -11.82 2.27
C ASP A 815 -13.80 -10.30 2.00
N GLY A 816 -13.22 -9.49 2.89
CA GLY A 816 -13.16 -8.03 2.74
C GLY A 816 -12.29 -7.58 1.55
N VAL A 817 -11.26 -8.36 1.22
CA VAL A 817 -10.43 -8.14 0.03
C VAL A 817 -11.17 -8.60 -1.23
N ASP A 818 -11.85 -9.75 -1.19
CA ASP A 818 -12.50 -10.40 -2.33
C ASP A 818 -13.89 -9.83 -2.70
N ALA A 819 -14.71 -9.44 -1.72
CA ALA A 819 -16.11 -8.99 -1.90
C ALA A 819 -16.27 -7.74 -2.77
N TRP A 820 -15.18 -7.03 -3.08
CA TRP A 820 -15.18 -5.90 -4.01
C TRP A 820 -14.91 -6.31 -5.47
N VAL A 821 -14.24 -7.45 -5.68
CA VAL A 821 -13.86 -7.94 -7.02
C VAL A 821 -15.09 -8.43 -7.80
N SER A 822 -16.08 -8.99 -7.10
CA SER A 822 -17.34 -9.51 -7.68
C SER A 822 -18.35 -8.42 -8.06
N SER A 823 -18.15 -7.17 -7.65
CA SER A 823 -19.06 -6.06 -8.02
C SER A 823 -18.81 -5.49 -9.44
N GLY A 824 -17.80 -6.01 -10.15
CA GLY A 824 -17.51 -5.69 -11.54
C GLY A 824 -18.25 -6.56 -12.57
N GLU A 825 -18.82 -7.69 -12.16
CA GLU A 825 -19.64 -8.58 -12.98
C GLU A 825 -20.76 -9.16 -12.13
N VAL A 826 -22.02 -8.87 -12.51
CA VAL A 826 -23.31 -9.39 -12.01
C VAL A 826 -24.18 -8.37 -11.25
N GLU A 827 -25.43 -8.36 -11.71
CA GLU A 827 -26.60 -7.61 -11.24
C GLU A 827 -26.83 -7.73 -9.73
N GLY A 828 -27.43 -6.69 -9.16
CA GLY A 828 -27.48 -6.46 -7.73
C GLY A 828 -28.16 -7.54 -6.90
N ASP A 829 -27.68 -7.67 -5.67
CA ASP A 829 -28.53 -7.91 -4.53
C ASP A 829 -27.95 -7.14 -3.33
N GLU A 830 -28.69 -6.09 -2.93
CA GLU A 830 -28.52 -5.41 -1.66
C GLU A 830 -29.00 -6.35 -0.55
N ASN A 831 -28.11 -6.84 0.30
CA ASN A 831 -28.38 -7.17 1.71
C ASN A 831 -27.11 -7.69 2.39
N PHE A 832 -26.20 -6.78 2.77
CA PHE A 832 -25.16 -7.09 3.75
C PHE A 832 -24.98 -5.86 4.65
N PHE A 833 -25.75 -5.82 5.74
CA PHE A 833 -25.43 -5.28 7.07
C PHE A 833 -26.71 -5.27 7.91
N GLN A 834 -27.09 -6.43 8.47
CA GLN A 834 -27.94 -6.50 9.66
C GLN A 834 -27.71 -7.83 10.41
N LYS A 835 -27.43 -7.68 11.72
CA LYS A 835 -27.29 -8.69 12.79
C LYS A 835 -25.91 -9.35 12.90
N ASP A 836 -25.23 -9.39 14.05
CA ASP A 836 -25.50 -8.98 15.44
C ASP A 836 -24.21 -8.41 16.06
#